data_AF-A0A959PDM1-F1
#
_entry.id   AF-A0A959PDM1-F1
#
_cell.length_a   1.000
_cell.length_b   1.000
_cell.length_c   1.000
_cell.angle_alpha   90.00
_cell.angle_beta   90.00
_cell.angle_gamma   90.00
#
_symmetry.space_group_name_H-M   'P 1'
#
loop_
_entity.id
_entity.type
_entity.pdbx_description
1 polymer ?
#
loop_
_entity_poly.entity_id
_entity_poly.type
_entity_poly.pdbx_seq_one_letter_code
_entity_poly.pdbx_strand_id
1 'polypeptide(L)'
;MKTLPATSALFLLSLASLNAQEFINVTENHNINIYIEDSEFGNGVSFADFNGDGLDDLSFLRNEDDPLFYVNTGTTFELIGLGIENELNEDAKMILWVDYDNDGDKDLFISTSFAPIKLYKNDGNLNLTDVSIAAGLNVETTRNFGASWGDYNKDGWLDLYVCKYHNPGLNSGYAYQNNLYKNNGDGTFTELGGFAGVDDAVLPSFQSVLCDFNGDGWEDVFVINDRYLYPNSIYINDGDGTFSDPGTASGIEENFDAMCITVGDYDNDQDMDVYVTNTHAGNKLYENQGNATFTNKAPTYGIEALEICWGSMWIDYDNDMWQDLYVASINNVITIENPDFMFRNTGTGFEDVSATVWEDNAFGTLAVAQGDFNNDGYPDFVQNNSEPSSCALWQNSGGTNNWLKVSVEGTISNKDGIGTWIHLYAGDQVLTRSYQCGENFIGQDSERKIFGLGTVSQIDSLVVKWPLGMIETYYPEAVNTTIHLIEGSSFSIALDVPPILCGQDSISISAGDWYAYEWSNGSTDPVLIVTEGGDYSVIVTNEGGFTFISNTISITEAPATELAITSSNVTCFGYENGAITVEVVSEAPPVSIYWNDDLEGYTQQNLAPGLFHFIVSDENGCSIADSVLISQPDSLYAVTLVTNPLCAGDQNGTVDITFIGGSGDVTVTPQDINWNELYAGTYDWLGTDSNQCITHFDFELIAPEELIASLSTDDIDDSGYGIAQLEITGGTGNYTIEWSTGENTPSILIENTGDYWVSVEDENQCDTLIQFGVTATENLESMRILAYPNPFGECFTLDYPGSGIIEIEIYDRLGMCRHKAKYESTPAVICPPHHLPNGVYHLRVKSEKGEWLNKMVRLNE
;
A
#
# COMPACT_ATOMS: atom_id res chain seq x y z
N MET A 1 -43.97 26.32 -88.46
CA MET A 1 -44.49 27.35 -87.54
C MET A 1 -44.45 26.76 -86.13
N LYS A 2 -43.80 27.47 -85.19
CA LYS A 2 -43.81 27.31 -83.71
C LYS A 2 -43.03 26.17 -83.03
N THR A 3 -41.94 26.64 -82.41
CA THR A 3 -41.25 26.36 -81.14
C THR A 3 -41.96 25.62 -79.97
N LEU A 4 -41.22 24.62 -79.40
CA LEU A 4 -40.86 24.29 -77.98
C LEU A 4 -41.95 23.97 -76.91
N PRO A 5 -41.66 23.27 -75.76
CA PRO A 5 -40.39 22.67 -75.28
C PRO A 5 -40.47 21.24 -74.66
N ALA A 6 -39.29 20.75 -74.28
CA ALA A 6 -38.96 19.55 -73.49
C ALA A 6 -39.41 19.60 -72.02
N THR A 7 -39.63 18.42 -71.43
CA THR A 7 -39.12 17.98 -70.11
C THR A 7 -39.46 16.50 -69.88
N SER A 8 -38.45 15.65 -69.84
CA SER A 8 -38.48 14.39 -69.09
C SER A 8 -37.05 14.19 -68.60
N ALA A 9 -36.85 14.57 -67.34
CA ALA A 9 -35.59 14.40 -66.64
C ALA A 9 -35.35 12.89 -66.47
N LEU A 10 -34.38 12.36 -67.22
CA LEU A 10 -33.64 11.19 -66.76
C LEU A 10 -32.69 11.72 -65.69
N PHE A 11 -33.01 11.43 -64.43
CA PHE A 11 -32.02 11.48 -63.36
C PHE A 11 -30.98 10.39 -63.69
N LEU A 12 -29.88 10.78 -64.34
CA LEU A 12 -28.63 10.04 -64.17
C LEU A 12 -28.29 10.20 -62.69
N LEU A 13 -28.43 9.11 -61.92
CA LEU A 13 -27.60 8.96 -60.74
C LEU A 13 -26.16 9.11 -61.24
N SER A 14 -25.48 10.19 -60.87
CA SER A 14 -24.03 10.15 -60.78
C SER A 14 -23.74 9.03 -59.77
N LEU A 15 -23.36 7.86 -60.26
CA LEU A 15 -22.38 7.07 -59.56
C LEU A 15 -21.25 8.06 -59.30
N ALA A 16 -21.11 8.50 -58.05
CA ALA A 16 -19.80 8.94 -57.60
C ALA A 16 -18.90 7.75 -57.94
N SER A 17 -17.95 7.94 -58.85
CA SER A 17 -16.79 7.08 -58.86
C SER A 17 -16.28 7.12 -57.42
N LEU A 18 -16.25 5.97 -56.74
CA LEU A 18 -15.15 5.80 -55.82
C LEU A 18 -13.93 5.96 -56.72
N ASN A 19 -13.20 7.07 -56.56
CA ASN A 19 -11.88 7.11 -57.18
C ASN A 19 -11.12 5.95 -56.55
N ALA A 20 -10.52 5.11 -57.40
CA ALA A 20 -9.59 4.12 -56.92
C ALA A 20 -8.43 4.86 -56.24
N GLN A 21 -7.74 4.20 -55.33
CA GLN A 21 -6.50 4.74 -54.79
C GLN A 21 -5.47 4.81 -55.92
N GLU A 22 -4.83 5.97 -56.06
CA GLU A 22 -3.98 6.34 -57.19
C GLU A 22 -2.72 7.03 -56.68
N PHE A 23 -1.64 6.94 -57.46
CA PHE A 23 -0.42 7.71 -57.31
C PHE A 23 -0.48 8.97 -58.19
N ILE A 24 -0.19 10.10 -57.59
CA ILE A 24 -0.17 11.42 -58.22
C ILE A 24 1.28 11.90 -58.29
N ASN A 25 1.73 12.29 -59.48
CA ASN A 25 3.07 12.86 -59.62
C ASN A 25 3.09 14.29 -59.06
N VAL A 26 3.81 14.49 -57.97
CA VAL A 26 3.90 15.78 -57.25
C VAL A 26 5.26 16.45 -57.36
N THR A 27 6.16 15.91 -58.18
CA THR A 27 7.56 16.34 -58.32
C THR A 27 7.70 17.87 -58.48
N GLU A 28 6.98 18.47 -59.43
CA GLU A 28 7.04 19.92 -59.68
C GLU A 28 6.46 20.75 -58.53
N ASN A 29 5.46 20.22 -57.81
CA ASN A 29 4.84 20.91 -56.68
C ASN A 29 5.81 21.02 -55.48
N HIS A 30 6.80 20.12 -55.42
CA HIS A 30 7.79 20.03 -54.34
C HIS A 30 9.17 20.58 -54.73
N ASN A 31 9.28 21.30 -55.86
CA ASN A 31 10.53 21.88 -56.38
C ASN A 31 11.64 20.86 -56.67
N ILE A 32 11.27 19.61 -56.92
CA ILE A 32 12.19 18.59 -57.38
C ILE A 32 12.19 18.69 -58.92
N ASN A 33 13.35 18.95 -59.52
CA ASN A 33 13.47 18.97 -60.98
C ASN A 33 14.88 18.52 -61.35
N ILE A 34 15.05 17.20 -61.38
CA ILE A 34 16.35 16.57 -61.62
C ILE A 34 16.30 15.95 -63.00
N TYR A 35 17.32 16.27 -63.79
CA TYR A 35 17.59 15.65 -65.08
C TYR A 35 18.89 14.86 -64.95
N ILE A 36 18.86 13.61 -65.34
CA ILE A 36 20.05 12.75 -65.35
C ILE A 36 20.50 12.55 -66.78
N GLU A 37 21.75 12.92 -67.04
CA GLU A 37 22.42 12.60 -68.31
C GLU A 37 22.73 11.08 -68.36
N ASP A 38 22.67 10.48 -69.54
CA ASP A 38 22.91 9.03 -69.77
C ASP A 38 24.07 8.45 -68.92
N SER A 39 23.74 7.68 -67.87
CA SER A 39 24.67 6.88 -67.03
C SER A 39 24.71 5.41 -67.49
N GLU A 40 25.83 4.71 -67.28
CA GLU A 40 25.89 3.26 -67.51
C GLU A 40 25.05 2.52 -66.47
N PHE A 41 23.83 2.11 -66.86
CA PHE A 41 22.88 1.38 -66.02
C PHE A 41 22.25 2.21 -64.87
N GLY A 42 22.28 3.54 -64.95
CA GLY A 42 21.56 4.42 -64.01
C GLY A 42 22.30 4.75 -62.71
N ASN A 43 21.62 5.54 -61.87
CA ASN A 43 22.12 6.08 -60.61
C ASN A 43 21.06 5.91 -59.50
N GLY A 44 21.50 5.73 -58.27
CA GLY A 44 20.66 5.44 -57.11
C GLY A 44 19.90 6.64 -56.55
N VAL A 45 18.90 6.32 -55.72
CA VAL A 45 18.06 7.28 -54.99
C VAL A 45 17.79 6.75 -53.58
N SER A 46 17.71 7.63 -52.60
CA SER A 46 17.37 7.26 -51.22
C SER A 46 16.14 8.00 -50.71
N PHE A 47 15.40 7.31 -49.85
CA PHE A 47 14.37 7.84 -48.97
C PHE A 47 14.85 7.56 -47.53
N ALA A 48 15.35 8.59 -46.83
CA ALA A 48 15.97 8.40 -45.52
C ALA A 48 15.88 9.68 -44.70
N ASP A 49 15.57 9.60 -43.41
CA ASP A 49 15.66 10.72 -42.47
C ASP A 49 17.12 10.96 -42.08
N PHE A 50 17.90 11.54 -43.00
CA PHE A 50 19.33 11.72 -42.77
C PHE A 50 19.65 12.82 -41.77
N ASN A 51 18.68 13.68 -41.44
CA ASN A 51 18.87 14.81 -40.53
C ASN A 51 18.29 14.57 -39.12
N GLY A 52 17.50 13.51 -38.93
CA GLY A 52 16.94 13.08 -37.65
C GLY A 52 15.73 13.89 -37.16
N ASP A 53 14.97 14.54 -38.06
CA ASP A 53 13.82 15.38 -37.70
C ASP A 53 12.47 14.64 -37.68
N GLY A 54 12.46 13.35 -38.02
CA GLY A 54 11.26 12.52 -38.07
C GLY A 54 10.61 12.46 -39.45
N LEU A 55 11.16 13.12 -40.47
CA LEU A 55 10.67 13.14 -41.84
C LEU A 55 11.68 12.48 -42.76
N ASP A 56 11.19 11.71 -43.72
CA ASP A 56 12.09 11.14 -44.71
C ASP A 56 12.52 12.20 -45.72
N ASP A 57 13.84 12.31 -45.92
CA ASP A 57 14.49 13.17 -46.89
C ASP A 57 14.86 12.39 -48.17
N LEU A 58 15.24 13.12 -49.22
CA LEU A 58 15.60 12.52 -50.52
C LEU A 58 17.05 12.80 -50.90
N SER A 59 17.74 11.78 -51.40
CA SER A 59 19.06 11.95 -52.04
C SER A 59 19.07 11.35 -53.43
N PHE A 60 19.69 12.04 -54.39
CA PHE A 60 19.78 11.60 -55.78
C PHE A 60 21.23 11.61 -56.26
N LEU A 61 21.67 10.49 -56.82
CA LEU A 61 22.91 10.42 -57.57
C LEU A 61 22.68 10.77 -59.05
N ARG A 62 23.72 11.31 -59.68
CA ARG A 62 23.73 11.76 -61.08
C ARG A 62 25.02 11.34 -61.77
N ASN A 63 24.98 11.20 -63.09
CA ASN A 63 26.16 10.87 -63.88
C ASN A 63 27.18 12.02 -63.91
N GLU A 64 28.44 11.74 -63.57
CA GLU A 64 29.56 12.70 -63.62
C GLU A 64 29.29 14.09 -62.97
N ASP A 65 28.35 14.16 -62.02
CA ASP A 65 27.93 15.40 -61.34
C ASP A 65 27.70 15.12 -59.84
N ASP A 66 27.57 16.19 -59.05
CA ASP A 66 27.45 16.14 -57.59
C ASP A 66 26.11 15.50 -57.15
N PRO A 67 26.08 14.73 -56.05
CA PRO A 67 24.83 14.29 -55.43
C PRO A 67 23.94 15.47 -55.03
N LEU A 68 22.62 15.28 -55.09
CA LEU A 68 21.64 16.26 -54.64
C LEU A 68 20.94 15.76 -53.38
N PHE A 69 20.79 16.64 -52.39
CA PHE A 69 20.19 16.33 -51.09
C PHE A 69 19.02 17.27 -50.82
N TYR A 70 17.86 16.71 -50.55
CA TYR A 70 16.61 17.44 -50.36
C TYR A 70 16.04 17.14 -48.99
N VAL A 71 15.99 18.15 -48.13
CA VAL A 71 15.38 18.05 -46.81
C VAL A 71 13.88 18.24 -46.90
N ASN A 72 13.12 17.34 -46.29
CA ASN A 72 11.68 17.43 -46.18
C ASN A 72 11.29 18.42 -45.07
N THR A 73 10.54 19.44 -45.43
CA THR A 73 10.05 20.47 -44.47
C THR A 73 8.65 20.16 -43.92
N GLY A 74 8.11 18.98 -44.23
CA GLY A 74 6.73 18.56 -43.97
C GLY A 74 5.69 19.16 -44.92
N THR A 75 6.11 20.04 -45.84
CA THR A 75 5.22 20.64 -46.85
C THR A 75 5.83 20.69 -48.24
N THR A 76 7.15 20.83 -48.34
CA THR A 76 7.95 20.83 -49.57
C THR A 76 9.32 20.22 -49.28
N PHE A 77 10.09 19.94 -50.32
CA PHE A 77 11.50 19.63 -50.22
C PHE A 77 12.36 20.88 -50.45
N GLU A 78 13.44 21.03 -49.67
CA GLU A 78 14.45 22.08 -49.82
C GLU A 78 15.81 21.49 -50.19
N LEU A 79 16.38 21.93 -51.32
CA LEU A 79 17.72 21.51 -51.74
C LEU A 79 18.78 22.12 -50.82
N ILE A 80 19.62 21.27 -50.23
CA ILE A 80 20.76 21.65 -49.40
C ILE A 80 22.09 21.22 -50.04
N GLY A 81 23.18 21.86 -49.64
CA GLY A 81 24.53 21.48 -50.06
C GLY A 81 25.31 20.91 -48.89
N LEU A 82 25.84 19.69 -49.06
CA LEU A 82 26.62 18.98 -48.04
C LEU A 82 28.14 18.99 -48.30
N GLY A 83 28.59 19.71 -49.33
CA GLY A 83 30.02 19.80 -49.66
C GLY A 83 30.63 18.51 -50.23
N ILE A 84 29.79 17.60 -50.72
CA ILE A 84 30.19 16.40 -51.45
C ILE A 84 30.33 16.76 -52.93
N GLU A 85 31.56 16.78 -53.42
CA GLU A 85 31.89 17.04 -54.82
C GLU A 85 32.26 15.72 -55.52
N ASN A 86 31.75 15.49 -56.73
CA ASN A 86 32.13 14.36 -57.56
C ASN A 86 33.53 14.61 -58.17
N GLU A 87 34.54 13.84 -57.73
CA GLU A 87 35.93 14.03 -58.13
C GLU A 87 36.25 13.35 -59.48
N LEU A 88 36.14 14.05 -60.61
CA LEU A 88 36.64 13.61 -61.95
C LEU A 88 35.93 12.38 -62.56
N ASN A 89 34.82 12.58 -63.28
CA ASN A 89 34.21 11.57 -64.15
C ASN A 89 33.84 10.24 -63.44
N GLU A 90 33.53 10.28 -62.14
CA GLU A 90 33.07 9.12 -61.39
C GLU A 90 31.57 8.94 -61.62
N ASP A 91 31.16 7.71 -61.97
CA ASP A 91 29.76 7.37 -62.17
C ASP A 91 29.21 6.76 -60.86
N ALA A 92 28.67 7.61 -59.99
CA ALA A 92 28.15 7.20 -58.68
C ALA A 92 26.93 6.28 -58.83
N LYS A 93 26.92 5.14 -58.15
CA LYS A 93 25.93 4.09 -58.36
C LYS A 93 24.89 4.03 -57.26
N MET A 94 25.27 3.75 -56.04
CA MET A 94 24.34 3.60 -54.93
C MET A 94 24.66 4.61 -53.85
N ILE A 95 23.62 5.12 -53.19
CA ILE A 95 23.70 6.04 -52.07
C ILE A 95 22.92 5.43 -50.89
N LEU A 96 23.57 5.34 -49.73
CA LEU A 96 22.99 4.77 -48.51
C LEU A 96 23.32 5.68 -47.33
N TRP A 97 22.30 6.02 -46.55
CA TRP A 97 22.43 6.66 -45.25
C TRP A 97 22.37 5.60 -44.14
N VAL A 98 23.39 5.54 -43.29
CA VAL A 98 23.55 4.49 -42.28
C VAL A 98 24.37 5.00 -41.10
N ASP A 99 24.03 4.65 -39.87
CA ASP A 99 24.87 4.91 -38.69
C ASP A 99 25.87 3.76 -38.51
N TYR A 100 27.05 3.86 -39.15
CA TYR A 100 28.03 2.75 -39.13
C TYR A 100 28.87 2.72 -37.84
N ASP A 101 28.91 3.82 -37.08
CA ASP A 101 29.70 3.92 -35.85
C ASP A 101 28.89 4.13 -34.56
N ASN A 102 27.58 3.88 -34.65
CA ASN A 102 26.61 3.84 -33.55
C ASN A 102 26.59 5.13 -32.71
N ASP A 103 26.87 6.30 -33.31
CA ASP A 103 26.88 7.58 -32.61
C ASP A 103 25.54 8.33 -32.66
N GLY A 104 24.58 7.80 -33.41
CA GLY A 104 23.20 8.28 -33.50
C GLY A 104 22.95 9.25 -34.64
N ASP A 105 23.94 9.54 -35.49
CA ASP A 105 23.74 10.28 -36.72
C ASP A 105 24.01 9.45 -37.98
N LYS A 106 23.24 9.72 -39.05
CA LYS A 106 23.39 9.00 -40.30
C LYS A 106 24.67 9.44 -41.00
N ASP A 107 25.55 8.48 -41.29
CA ASP A 107 26.69 8.61 -42.17
C ASP A 107 26.28 8.30 -43.61
N LEU A 108 27.15 8.68 -44.56
CA LEU A 108 26.86 8.56 -45.99
C LEU A 108 27.82 7.60 -46.68
N PHE A 109 27.29 6.54 -47.25
CA PHE A 109 28.01 5.63 -48.13
C PHE A 109 27.61 5.87 -49.59
N ILE A 110 28.61 5.94 -50.49
CA ILE A 110 28.42 6.03 -51.93
C ILE A 110 29.29 4.99 -52.63
N SER A 111 28.67 4.14 -53.43
CA SER A 111 29.40 3.27 -54.36
C SER A 111 29.58 3.95 -55.72
N THR A 112 30.63 3.58 -56.44
CA THR A 112 30.98 4.21 -57.71
C THR A 112 31.48 3.20 -58.74
N SER A 113 31.16 3.46 -60.00
CA SER A 113 31.73 2.78 -61.15
C SER A 113 32.90 3.58 -61.71
N PHE A 114 34.01 2.90 -61.98
CA PHE A 114 35.27 3.47 -62.44
C PHE A 114 35.92 4.45 -61.44
N ALA A 115 35.60 4.31 -60.16
CA ALA A 115 36.16 5.09 -59.06
C ALA A 115 36.18 4.26 -57.75
N PRO A 116 36.87 4.75 -56.70
CA PRO A 116 36.80 4.18 -55.36
C PRO A 116 35.41 4.39 -54.71
N ILE A 117 35.01 3.44 -53.86
CA ILE A 117 33.87 3.65 -52.94
C ILE A 117 34.18 4.77 -51.94
N LYS A 118 33.12 5.41 -51.43
CA LYS A 118 33.20 6.52 -50.49
C LYS A 118 32.39 6.24 -49.23
N LEU A 119 32.99 6.49 -48.07
CA LEU A 119 32.32 6.54 -46.77
C LEU A 119 32.61 7.89 -46.13
N TYR A 120 31.55 8.62 -45.80
CA TYR A 120 31.63 9.91 -45.13
C TYR A 120 31.05 9.83 -43.74
N LYS A 121 31.88 10.16 -42.74
CA LYS A 121 31.44 10.28 -41.35
C LYS A 121 30.73 11.61 -41.13
N ASN A 122 29.56 11.59 -40.51
CA ASN A 122 28.83 12.74 -40.03
C ASN A 122 29.27 13.10 -38.59
N ASP A 123 29.16 14.38 -38.24
CA ASP A 123 29.58 14.94 -36.94
C ASP A 123 28.38 15.35 -36.07
N GLY A 124 27.20 14.82 -36.37
CA GLY A 124 25.91 15.20 -35.81
C GLY A 124 25.35 16.54 -36.32
N ASN A 125 26.03 17.23 -37.25
CA ASN A 125 25.56 18.50 -37.82
C ASN A 125 25.56 18.50 -39.37
N LEU A 126 25.56 17.32 -39.99
CA LEU A 126 25.68 17.12 -41.43
C LEU A 126 26.99 17.66 -42.03
N ASN A 127 28.05 17.79 -41.23
CA ASN A 127 29.39 18.07 -41.77
C ASN A 127 30.08 16.74 -42.11
N LEU A 128 29.93 16.32 -43.35
CA LEU A 128 30.43 15.04 -43.84
C LEU A 128 31.95 15.05 -44.11
N THR A 129 32.68 14.08 -43.57
CA THR A 129 34.13 13.91 -43.76
C THR A 129 34.44 12.58 -44.44
N ASP A 130 35.11 12.58 -45.60
CA ASP A 130 35.55 11.34 -46.27
C ASP A 130 36.57 10.59 -45.39
N VAL A 131 36.14 9.44 -44.87
CA VAL A 131 36.93 8.56 -44.02
C VAL A 131 37.35 7.28 -44.74
N SER A 132 37.04 7.10 -46.03
CA SER A 132 37.20 5.83 -46.77
C SER A 132 38.56 5.17 -46.57
N ILE A 133 39.66 5.94 -46.72
CA ILE A 133 41.03 5.45 -46.54
C ILE A 133 41.35 5.21 -45.07
N ALA A 134 40.92 6.11 -44.18
CA ALA A 134 41.18 6.02 -42.74
C ALA A 134 40.44 4.82 -42.11
N ALA A 135 39.25 4.52 -42.62
CA ALA A 135 38.43 3.38 -42.27
C ALA A 135 38.95 2.06 -42.86
N GLY A 136 39.95 2.09 -43.74
CA GLY A 136 40.56 0.87 -44.30
C GLY A 136 39.78 0.21 -45.43
N LEU A 137 38.82 0.92 -46.03
CA LEU A 137 38.09 0.44 -47.21
C LEU A 137 39.01 0.33 -48.44
N ASN A 138 38.72 -0.62 -49.33
CA ASN A 138 39.46 -0.73 -50.57
C ASN A 138 39.11 0.45 -51.49
N VAL A 139 40.09 1.32 -51.71
CA VAL A 139 39.97 2.48 -52.60
C VAL A 139 40.52 2.23 -54.01
N GLU A 140 40.52 0.96 -54.45
CA GLU A 140 40.85 0.62 -55.83
C GLU A 140 39.74 1.06 -56.80
N THR A 141 40.16 1.70 -57.89
CA THR A 141 39.31 2.05 -59.01
C THR A 141 38.78 0.79 -59.70
N THR A 142 37.57 0.39 -59.36
CA THR A 142 36.89 -0.79 -59.91
C THR A 142 35.46 -0.42 -60.32
N ARG A 143 34.57 -1.39 -60.55
CA ARG A 143 33.16 -1.13 -60.90
C ARG A 143 32.28 -1.57 -59.75
N ASN A 144 32.13 -0.72 -58.74
CA ASN A 144 31.28 -1.01 -57.58
C ASN A 144 29.85 -0.59 -57.91
N PHE A 145 28.89 -1.49 -57.71
CA PHE A 145 27.47 -1.24 -57.98
C PHE A 145 26.70 -1.23 -56.67
N GLY A 146 25.87 -2.23 -56.41
CA GLY A 146 25.09 -2.34 -55.20
C GLY A 146 25.93 -2.64 -53.97
N ALA A 147 25.38 -2.30 -52.81
CA ALA A 147 25.93 -2.59 -51.50
C ALA A 147 24.80 -2.81 -50.51
N SER A 148 25.08 -3.58 -49.47
CA SER A 148 24.14 -3.85 -48.38
C SER A 148 24.87 -3.83 -47.03
N TRP A 149 24.18 -3.35 -46.02
CA TRP A 149 24.66 -3.30 -44.63
C TRP A 149 23.87 -4.27 -43.76
N GLY A 150 24.55 -4.90 -42.82
CA GLY A 150 23.96 -5.81 -41.83
C GLY A 150 25.00 -6.23 -40.80
N ASP A 151 24.57 -6.85 -39.70
CA ASP A 151 25.46 -7.34 -38.64
C ASP A 151 25.58 -8.86 -38.77
N TYR A 152 26.28 -9.31 -39.83
CA TYR A 152 26.37 -10.74 -40.16
C TYR A 152 27.05 -11.56 -39.05
N ASN A 153 27.80 -10.90 -38.17
CA ASN A 153 28.62 -11.55 -37.15
C ASN A 153 28.11 -11.34 -35.71
N LYS A 154 26.99 -10.61 -35.55
CA LYS A 154 26.31 -10.31 -34.29
C LYS A 154 27.24 -9.68 -33.24
N ASP A 155 28.04 -8.71 -33.65
CA ASP A 155 28.89 -7.96 -32.72
C ASP A 155 28.38 -6.54 -32.40
N GLY A 156 27.21 -6.18 -32.93
CA GLY A 156 26.53 -4.91 -32.70
C GLY A 156 26.97 -3.80 -33.67
N TRP A 157 27.85 -4.10 -34.63
CA TRP A 157 28.36 -3.14 -35.60
C TRP A 157 27.92 -3.52 -37.00
N LEU A 158 27.53 -2.52 -37.80
CA LEU A 158 27.13 -2.77 -39.17
C LEU A 158 28.35 -3.05 -40.05
N ASP A 159 28.31 -4.20 -40.69
CA ASP A 159 29.25 -4.68 -41.69
C ASP A 159 28.75 -4.33 -43.09
N LEU A 160 29.66 -4.20 -44.05
CA LEU A 160 29.37 -3.72 -45.40
C LEU A 160 29.71 -4.78 -46.44
N TYR A 161 28.73 -5.18 -47.24
CA TYR A 161 28.94 -5.99 -48.44
C TYR A 161 28.87 -5.12 -49.70
N VAL A 162 29.84 -5.23 -50.61
CA VAL A 162 29.92 -4.44 -51.85
C VAL A 162 30.01 -5.35 -53.08
N CYS A 163 29.06 -5.19 -54.00
CA CYS A 163 29.02 -5.88 -55.28
C CYS A 163 29.92 -5.22 -56.32
N LYS A 164 30.65 -6.02 -57.07
CA LYS A 164 31.53 -5.57 -58.16
C LYS A 164 31.14 -6.17 -59.49
N TYR A 165 31.04 -5.31 -60.49
CA TYR A 165 30.66 -5.70 -61.84
C TYR A 165 31.88 -6.06 -62.70
N HIS A 166 32.07 -7.36 -62.94
CA HIS A 166 33.00 -7.87 -63.95
C HIS A 166 32.37 -7.96 -65.34
N ASN A 167 32.99 -7.32 -66.34
CA ASN A 167 32.62 -7.50 -67.75
C ASN A 167 33.63 -8.42 -68.47
N PRO A 168 33.23 -9.65 -68.87
CA PRO A 168 34.10 -10.61 -69.54
C PRO A 168 34.76 -10.03 -70.79
N GLY A 169 36.08 -9.85 -70.74
CA GLY A 169 36.89 -9.36 -71.86
C GLY A 169 37.20 -7.86 -71.84
N LEU A 170 36.66 -7.09 -70.89
CA LEU A 170 37.01 -5.68 -70.68
C LEU A 170 37.82 -5.47 -69.39
N ASN A 171 37.47 -6.15 -68.32
CA ASN A 171 38.18 -6.10 -67.04
C ASN A 171 38.39 -7.52 -66.50
N SER A 172 39.40 -7.76 -65.66
CA SER A 172 39.71 -9.11 -65.15
C SER A 172 40.61 -9.05 -63.92
N GLY A 173 40.48 -10.01 -63.02
CA GLY A 173 41.36 -10.18 -61.86
C GLY A 173 40.61 -10.09 -60.54
N TYR A 174 41.29 -10.50 -59.46
CA TYR A 174 40.72 -10.58 -58.11
C TYR A 174 40.18 -9.24 -57.56
N ALA A 175 40.58 -8.10 -58.13
CA ALA A 175 40.03 -6.79 -57.78
C ALA A 175 38.52 -6.63 -58.08
N TYR A 176 37.96 -7.49 -58.95
CA TYR A 176 36.54 -7.50 -59.34
C TYR A 176 35.72 -8.58 -58.61
N GLN A 177 36.24 -9.13 -57.52
CA GLN A 177 35.45 -9.94 -56.59
C GLN A 177 34.72 -9.03 -55.60
N ASN A 178 33.57 -9.50 -55.12
CA ASN A 178 32.79 -8.81 -54.11
C ASN A 178 33.57 -8.70 -52.80
N ASN A 179 33.26 -7.68 -52.00
CA ASN A 179 33.90 -7.48 -50.70
C ASN A 179 32.90 -7.62 -49.57
N LEU A 180 33.32 -8.29 -48.50
CA LEU A 180 32.66 -8.25 -47.20
C LEU A 180 33.61 -7.53 -46.22
N TYR A 181 33.22 -6.36 -45.75
CA TYR A 181 33.96 -5.56 -44.79
C TYR A 181 33.37 -5.74 -43.41
N LYS A 182 34.11 -6.40 -42.51
CA LYS A 182 33.76 -6.47 -41.10
C LYS A 182 34.14 -5.16 -40.41
N ASN A 183 33.18 -4.51 -39.76
CA ASN A 183 33.42 -3.36 -38.92
C ASN A 183 34.11 -3.78 -37.62
N ASN A 184 35.19 -3.10 -37.24
CA ASN A 184 35.99 -3.44 -36.07
C ASN A 184 35.50 -2.70 -34.80
N GLY A 185 34.49 -1.83 -34.91
CA GLY A 185 33.95 -1.03 -33.80
C GLY A 185 34.84 0.12 -33.34
N ASP A 186 35.87 0.46 -34.13
CA ASP A 186 36.81 1.56 -33.87
C ASP A 186 36.88 2.56 -35.04
N GLY A 187 35.88 2.54 -35.92
CA GLY A 187 35.80 3.32 -37.15
C GLY A 187 36.61 2.73 -38.32
N THR A 188 37.11 1.51 -38.20
CA THR A 188 37.83 0.81 -39.26
C THR A 188 37.17 -0.51 -39.67
N PHE A 189 37.48 -0.97 -40.87
CA PHE A 189 36.96 -2.20 -41.47
C PHE A 189 38.07 -3.18 -41.85
N THR A 190 37.74 -4.47 -41.81
CA THR A 190 38.57 -5.58 -42.28
C THR A 190 37.89 -6.29 -43.45
N GLU A 191 38.52 -6.33 -44.63
CA GLU A 191 38.01 -7.09 -45.78
C GLU A 191 38.20 -8.60 -45.58
N LEU A 192 37.09 -9.36 -45.68
CA LEU A 192 37.02 -10.80 -45.38
C LEU A 192 36.29 -11.62 -46.44
N GLY A 193 35.88 -11.07 -47.59
CA GLY A 193 35.02 -11.77 -48.57
C GLY A 193 35.55 -13.14 -48.97
N GLY A 194 36.83 -13.23 -49.34
CA GLY A 194 37.45 -14.50 -49.72
C GLY A 194 37.72 -15.46 -48.55
N PHE A 195 37.84 -14.95 -47.32
CA PHE A 195 37.96 -15.78 -46.12
C PHE A 195 36.61 -16.36 -45.71
N ALA A 196 35.57 -15.52 -45.74
CA ALA A 196 34.20 -15.86 -45.38
C ALA A 196 33.52 -16.73 -46.44
N GLY A 197 34.01 -16.72 -47.69
CA GLY A 197 33.48 -17.56 -48.78
C GLY A 197 32.41 -16.87 -49.64
N VAL A 198 32.30 -15.54 -49.55
CA VAL A 198 31.27 -14.73 -50.21
C VAL A 198 31.85 -13.72 -51.20
N ASP A 199 33.06 -13.96 -51.70
CA ASP A 199 33.67 -13.07 -52.72
C ASP A 199 33.05 -13.22 -54.12
N ASP A 200 32.12 -14.18 -54.27
CA ASP A 200 31.31 -14.51 -55.45
C ASP A 200 32.13 -14.72 -56.74
N ALA A 201 33.40 -15.09 -56.61
CA ALA A 201 34.33 -15.14 -57.73
C ALA A 201 34.32 -13.83 -58.56
N VAL A 202 34.73 -13.88 -59.83
CA VAL A 202 34.80 -12.70 -60.70
C VAL A 202 33.58 -12.71 -61.62
N LEU A 203 32.45 -12.22 -61.11
CA LEU A 203 31.14 -12.21 -61.75
C LEU A 203 30.60 -10.77 -61.95
N PRO A 204 29.66 -10.54 -62.87
CA PRO A 204 29.00 -9.24 -63.04
C PRO A 204 27.93 -9.00 -61.96
N SER A 205 28.33 -8.93 -60.69
CA SER A 205 27.39 -8.74 -59.58
C SER A 205 26.81 -7.33 -59.56
N PHE A 206 25.48 -7.22 -59.43
CA PHE A 206 24.79 -5.92 -59.42
C PHE A 206 24.35 -5.46 -58.04
N GLN A 207 23.74 -6.33 -57.23
CA GLN A 207 23.18 -5.98 -55.93
C GLN A 207 23.24 -7.18 -55.00
N SER A 208 23.39 -6.89 -53.71
CA SER A 208 23.28 -7.85 -52.62
C SER A 208 22.17 -7.44 -51.66
N VAL A 209 21.74 -8.38 -50.83
CA VAL A 209 20.91 -8.10 -49.65
C VAL A 209 21.32 -9.06 -48.53
N LEU A 210 21.34 -8.56 -47.30
CA LEU A 210 21.51 -9.36 -46.09
C LEU A 210 20.13 -9.62 -45.47
N CYS A 211 19.79 -10.89 -45.25
CA CYS A 211 18.54 -11.31 -44.64
C CYS A 211 18.66 -12.74 -44.12
N ASP A 212 18.01 -13.08 -43.01
CA ASP A 212 17.93 -14.46 -42.51
C ASP A 212 16.87 -15.25 -43.31
N PHE A 213 17.30 -15.99 -44.34
CA PHE A 213 16.38 -16.72 -45.23
C PHE A 213 16.04 -18.12 -44.70
N ASN A 214 16.78 -18.63 -43.73
CA ASN A 214 16.60 -19.98 -43.19
C ASN A 214 15.98 -20.02 -41.78
N GLY A 215 15.81 -18.85 -41.14
CA GLY A 215 15.21 -18.67 -39.83
C GLY A 215 16.10 -19.10 -38.65
N ASP A 216 17.43 -19.20 -38.84
CA ASP A 216 18.37 -19.60 -37.79
C ASP A 216 18.89 -18.41 -36.94
N GLY A 217 18.51 -17.20 -37.33
CA GLY A 217 18.83 -15.94 -36.69
C GLY A 217 20.06 -15.25 -37.26
N TRP A 218 20.82 -15.84 -38.17
CA TRP A 218 21.99 -15.21 -38.80
C TRP A 218 21.62 -14.67 -40.18
N GLU A 219 22.09 -13.46 -40.50
CA GLU A 219 21.84 -12.88 -41.82
C GLU A 219 22.67 -13.61 -42.89
N ASP A 220 21.97 -14.17 -43.88
CA ASP A 220 22.53 -14.77 -45.09
C ASP A 220 22.79 -13.68 -46.13
N VAL A 221 23.60 -13.99 -47.15
CA VAL A 221 23.87 -13.07 -48.26
C VAL A 221 23.28 -13.59 -49.55
N PHE A 222 22.41 -12.80 -50.17
CA PHE A 222 21.95 -13.05 -51.54
C PHE A 222 22.62 -12.07 -52.51
N VAL A 223 23.10 -12.56 -53.66
CA VAL A 223 23.74 -11.74 -54.70
C VAL A 223 23.12 -12.02 -56.06
N ILE A 224 22.73 -10.97 -56.78
CA ILE A 224 22.31 -11.07 -58.18
C ILE A 224 23.48 -10.83 -59.15
N ASN A 225 23.52 -11.63 -60.22
CA ASN A 225 24.53 -11.56 -61.25
C ASN A 225 23.90 -11.30 -62.62
N ASP A 226 24.41 -10.29 -63.35
CA ASP A 226 23.99 -10.00 -64.73
C ASP A 226 24.46 -11.09 -65.69
N ARG A 227 23.82 -11.20 -66.85
CA ARG A 227 24.07 -12.17 -67.92
C ARG A 227 23.64 -13.60 -67.61
N TYR A 228 22.92 -14.17 -68.57
CA TYR A 228 22.46 -15.54 -68.63
C TYR A 228 23.49 -16.65 -68.33
N LEU A 229 24.80 -16.39 -68.41
CA LEU A 229 25.81 -17.41 -68.12
C LEU A 229 26.24 -17.45 -66.65
N TYR A 230 25.80 -16.48 -65.85
CA TYR A 230 26.20 -16.33 -64.46
C TYR A 230 24.94 -16.45 -63.59
N PRO A 231 24.78 -17.55 -62.83
CA PRO A 231 23.65 -17.69 -61.93
C PRO A 231 23.75 -16.69 -60.77
N ASN A 232 22.61 -16.38 -60.17
CA ASN A 232 22.58 -15.71 -58.87
C ASN A 232 23.15 -16.63 -57.78
N SER A 233 23.59 -16.03 -56.68
CA SER A 233 24.24 -16.72 -55.58
C SER A 233 23.49 -16.46 -54.27
N ILE A 234 23.45 -17.47 -53.41
CA ILE A 234 23.00 -17.34 -52.02
C ILE A 234 24.01 -18.02 -51.12
N TYR A 235 24.33 -17.39 -50.00
CA TYR A 235 25.34 -17.86 -49.05
C TYR A 235 24.72 -17.90 -47.67
N ILE A 236 24.65 -19.09 -47.08
CA ILE A 236 24.04 -19.31 -45.75
C ILE A 236 25.08 -19.06 -44.67
N ASN A 237 24.77 -18.23 -43.71
CA ASN A 237 25.69 -17.87 -42.63
C ASN A 237 25.83 -19.00 -41.62
N ASP A 238 27.05 -19.49 -41.40
CA ASP A 238 27.31 -20.62 -40.50
C ASP A 238 27.44 -20.19 -39.01
N GLY A 239 27.33 -18.89 -38.73
CA GLY A 239 27.43 -18.30 -37.38
C GLY A 239 28.85 -18.33 -36.79
N ASP A 240 29.87 -18.64 -37.60
CA ASP A 240 31.28 -18.65 -37.20
C ASP A 240 32.14 -17.64 -37.98
N GLY A 241 31.49 -16.74 -38.71
CA GLY A 241 32.10 -15.74 -39.59
C GLY A 241 32.39 -16.25 -41.01
N THR A 242 31.92 -17.46 -41.36
CA THR A 242 31.97 -18.03 -42.71
C THR A 242 30.58 -18.37 -43.22
N PHE A 243 30.49 -18.61 -44.53
CA PHE A 243 29.24 -18.93 -45.20
C PHE A 243 29.35 -20.21 -46.03
N SER A 244 28.22 -20.92 -46.12
CA SER A 244 28.03 -22.12 -46.92
C SER A 244 27.20 -21.83 -48.17
N ASP A 245 27.70 -22.24 -49.33
CA ASP A 245 26.99 -22.21 -50.60
C ASP A 245 26.10 -23.47 -50.75
N PRO A 246 24.75 -23.35 -50.72
CA PRO A 246 23.85 -24.48 -50.91
C PRO A 246 23.79 -24.96 -52.37
N GLY A 247 24.35 -24.22 -53.32
CA GLY A 247 24.35 -24.50 -54.74
C GLY A 247 22.93 -24.52 -55.31
N THR A 248 22.79 -25.23 -56.43
CA THR A 248 21.49 -25.50 -57.09
C THR A 248 20.41 -26.12 -56.20
N ALA A 249 20.72 -26.61 -55.00
CA ALA A 249 19.73 -27.12 -54.06
C ALA A 249 18.82 -26.02 -53.46
N SER A 250 19.29 -24.76 -53.45
CA SER A 250 18.48 -23.60 -53.06
C SER A 250 17.33 -23.33 -54.03
N GLY A 251 17.46 -23.75 -55.30
CA GLY A 251 16.49 -23.43 -56.35
C GLY A 251 16.61 -22.02 -56.93
N ILE A 252 17.59 -21.22 -56.48
CA ILE A 252 17.74 -19.81 -56.86
C ILE A 252 18.92 -19.52 -57.80
N GLU A 253 19.84 -20.48 -57.95
CA GLU A 253 20.95 -20.45 -58.92
C GLU A 253 20.48 -20.71 -60.37
N GLU A 254 19.41 -20.03 -60.79
CA GLU A 254 18.96 -20.04 -62.17
C GLU A 254 19.77 -19.05 -63.03
N ASN A 255 19.98 -19.44 -64.29
CA ASN A 255 20.67 -18.63 -65.29
C ASN A 255 19.72 -17.61 -65.93
N PHE A 256 19.89 -16.32 -65.64
CA PHE A 256 19.18 -15.23 -66.32
C PHE A 256 19.88 -13.87 -66.14
N ASP A 257 19.38 -12.81 -66.78
CA ASP A 257 20.00 -11.49 -66.78
C ASP A 257 19.43 -10.64 -65.62
N ALA A 258 19.78 -10.97 -64.38
CA ALA A 258 19.19 -10.34 -63.19
C ALA A 258 19.60 -8.86 -63.04
N MET A 259 18.65 -7.99 -62.66
CA MET A 259 18.86 -6.54 -62.52
C MET A 259 18.60 -6.01 -61.11
N CYS A 260 17.56 -6.50 -60.42
CA CYS A 260 17.15 -6.07 -59.07
C CYS A 260 16.89 -7.27 -58.17
N ILE A 261 17.04 -7.08 -56.87
CA ILE A 261 16.52 -7.96 -55.82
C ILE A 261 15.74 -7.13 -54.81
N THR A 262 14.50 -7.52 -54.50
CA THR A 262 13.73 -6.97 -53.37
C THR A 262 13.18 -8.11 -52.52
N VAL A 263 13.16 -7.90 -51.20
CA VAL A 263 12.82 -8.92 -50.21
C VAL A 263 11.56 -8.53 -49.46
N GLY A 264 10.63 -9.47 -49.27
CA GLY A 264 9.39 -9.22 -48.55
C GLY A 264 8.57 -10.49 -48.31
N ASP A 265 7.76 -10.48 -47.27
CA ASP A 265 6.81 -11.55 -46.92
C ASP A 265 5.48 -11.22 -47.62
N TYR A 266 5.35 -11.62 -48.89
CA TYR A 266 4.21 -11.21 -49.73
C TYR A 266 2.95 -12.04 -49.44
N ASP A 267 3.10 -13.26 -48.94
CA ASP A 267 1.99 -14.18 -48.65
C ASP A 267 1.70 -14.35 -47.14
N ASN A 268 2.36 -13.55 -46.30
CA ASN A 268 2.19 -13.48 -44.85
C ASN A 268 2.42 -14.84 -44.16
N ASP A 269 3.38 -15.63 -44.67
CA ASP A 269 3.76 -16.92 -44.10
C ASP A 269 4.92 -16.83 -43.08
N GLN A 270 5.50 -15.63 -42.92
CA GLN A 270 6.63 -15.26 -42.06
C GLN A 270 8.02 -15.63 -42.60
N ASP A 271 8.11 -16.18 -43.80
CA ASP A 271 9.36 -16.40 -44.50
C ASP A 271 9.60 -15.28 -45.52
N MET A 272 10.84 -14.82 -45.66
CA MET A 272 11.13 -13.73 -46.61
C MET A 272 11.29 -14.28 -48.02
N ASP A 273 10.48 -13.76 -48.93
CA ASP A 273 10.50 -14.08 -50.36
C ASP A 273 11.30 -13.06 -51.16
N VAL A 274 11.67 -13.45 -52.37
CA VAL A 274 12.56 -12.63 -53.21
C VAL A 274 11.94 -12.42 -54.57
N TYR A 275 11.75 -11.16 -54.98
CA TYR A 275 11.43 -10.81 -56.35
C TYR A 275 12.68 -10.30 -57.08
N VAL A 276 12.96 -10.90 -58.24
CA VAL A 276 14.14 -10.58 -59.06
C VAL A 276 13.69 -10.20 -60.46
N THR A 277 14.08 -9.00 -60.90
CA THR A 277 13.81 -8.54 -62.27
C THR A 277 14.83 -9.05 -63.27
N ASN A 278 14.42 -9.11 -64.53
CA ASN A 278 15.13 -9.72 -65.63
C ASN A 278 14.83 -8.97 -66.94
N THR A 279 15.39 -9.47 -68.04
CA THR A 279 15.04 -9.07 -69.41
C THR A 279 13.78 -9.82 -69.91
N HIS A 280 13.47 -9.70 -71.20
CA HIS A 280 12.31 -10.30 -71.89
C HIS A 280 12.05 -11.81 -71.65
N ALA A 281 12.97 -12.53 -71.01
CA ALA A 281 12.75 -13.91 -70.56
C ALA A 281 11.79 -14.01 -69.36
N GLY A 282 11.55 -12.90 -68.65
CA GLY A 282 10.60 -12.79 -67.53
C GLY A 282 11.28 -12.78 -66.16
N ASN A 283 10.70 -11.99 -65.27
CA ASN A 283 11.06 -11.83 -63.86
C ASN A 283 10.69 -13.07 -63.03
N LYS A 284 11.21 -13.13 -61.81
CA LYS A 284 11.10 -14.28 -60.91
C LYS A 284 10.57 -13.84 -59.56
N LEU A 285 9.60 -14.58 -59.02
CA LEU A 285 9.18 -14.49 -57.62
C LEU A 285 9.60 -15.79 -56.97
N TYR A 286 10.66 -15.78 -56.18
CA TYR A 286 11.17 -16.90 -55.44
C TYR A 286 10.47 -16.97 -54.08
N GLU A 287 9.47 -17.84 -54.00
CA GLU A 287 8.77 -18.14 -52.74
C GLU A 287 9.66 -19.04 -51.88
N ASN A 288 10.07 -18.57 -50.72
CA ASN A 288 10.85 -19.30 -49.75
C ASN A 288 9.99 -20.42 -49.13
N GLN A 289 10.63 -21.49 -48.67
CA GLN A 289 9.97 -22.64 -48.06
C GLN A 289 10.34 -22.78 -46.58
N GLY A 290 10.81 -21.69 -45.97
CA GLY A 290 11.21 -21.58 -44.56
C GLY A 290 12.57 -22.18 -44.21
N ASN A 291 13.44 -22.36 -45.21
CA ASN A 291 14.76 -22.98 -45.01
C ASN A 291 15.78 -22.56 -46.08
N ALA A 292 15.63 -21.38 -46.66
CA ALA A 292 16.41 -20.87 -47.79
C ALA A 292 16.39 -21.80 -49.03
N THR A 293 15.28 -22.52 -49.24
CA THR A 293 14.97 -23.15 -50.53
C THR A 293 13.78 -22.45 -51.16
N PHE A 294 13.85 -22.25 -52.48
CA PHE A 294 12.97 -21.34 -53.19
C PHE A 294 12.26 -22.00 -54.36
N THR A 295 11.02 -21.59 -54.62
CA THR A 295 10.24 -21.99 -55.79
C THR A 295 9.78 -20.77 -56.57
N ASN A 296 10.06 -20.74 -57.88
CA ASN A 296 9.58 -19.63 -58.72
C ASN A 296 8.04 -19.68 -58.93
N LYS A 297 7.33 -18.67 -58.42
CA LYS A 297 5.88 -18.48 -58.52
C LYS A 297 5.43 -17.40 -59.49
N ALA A 298 6.33 -16.62 -60.08
CA ALA A 298 5.94 -15.56 -61.02
C ALA A 298 5.03 -16.05 -62.17
N PRO A 299 5.28 -17.22 -62.82
CA PRO A 299 4.39 -17.75 -63.85
C PRO A 299 3.01 -18.20 -63.32
N THR A 300 2.93 -18.58 -62.04
CA THR A 300 1.68 -19.00 -61.40
C THR A 300 0.74 -17.81 -61.23
N TYR A 301 1.30 -16.66 -60.87
CA TYR A 301 0.53 -15.43 -60.64
C TYR A 301 0.46 -14.50 -61.85
N GLY A 302 1.27 -14.74 -62.90
CA GLY A 302 1.28 -13.94 -64.11
C GLY A 302 2.02 -12.60 -63.96
N ILE A 303 2.93 -12.51 -63.00
CA ILE A 303 3.71 -11.31 -62.68
C ILE A 303 5.13 -11.37 -63.28
N GLU A 304 5.34 -12.20 -64.31
CA GLU A 304 6.65 -12.34 -64.95
C GLU A 304 7.10 -11.07 -65.69
N ALA A 305 6.19 -10.12 -65.98
CA ALA A 305 6.47 -8.87 -66.71
C ALA A 305 7.50 -9.04 -67.84
N LEU A 306 7.07 -9.63 -68.97
CA LEU A 306 7.90 -10.14 -70.06
C LEU A 306 8.60 -9.05 -70.93
N GLU A 307 9.23 -8.08 -70.29
CA GLU A 307 9.97 -6.95 -70.89
C GLU A 307 11.31 -6.75 -70.16
N ILE A 308 12.03 -5.65 -70.41
CA ILE A 308 13.26 -5.34 -69.67
C ILE A 308 12.88 -4.58 -68.40
N CYS A 309 13.02 -5.21 -67.25
CA CYS A 309 12.75 -4.63 -65.94
C CYS A 309 14.04 -4.31 -65.18
N TRP A 310 13.99 -3.27 -64.35
CA TRP A 310 15.09 -2.81 -63.49
C TRP A 310 14.66 -2.84 -62.03
N GLY A 311 14.47 -1.71 -61.36
CA GLY A 311 14.05 -1.66 -59.96
C GLY A 311 12.70 -2.32 -59.70
N SER A 312 12.50 -2.77 -58.47
CA SER A 312 11.24 -3.32 -57.98
C SER A 312 11.16 -3.16 -56.47
N MET A 313 9.96 -3.01 -55.93
CA MET A 313 9.76 -2.87 -54.49
C MET A 313 8.43 -3.49 -54.06
N TRP A 314 8.42 -4.08 -52.86
CA TRP A 314 7.21 -4.46 -52.18
C TRP A 314 6.59 -3.25 -51.47
N ILE A 315 5.33 -2.94 -51.77
CA ILE A 315 4.62 -1.77 -51.27
C ILE A 315 3.16 -2.15 -51.01
N ASP A 316 2.62 -1.91 -49.82
CA ASP A 316 1.19 -2.11 -49.53
C ASP A 316 0.46 -0.79 -49.84
N TYR A 317 0.16 -0.55 -51.12
CA TYR A 317 -0.23 0.80 -51.56
C TYR A 317 -1.65 1.16 -51.11
N ASP A 318 -2.52 0.18 -50.94
CA ASP A 318 -3.90 0.38 -50.47
C ASP A 318 -4.12 -0.01 -48.99
N ASN A 319 -3.05 -0.34 -48.27
CA ASN A 319 -3.03 -0.69 -46.85
C ASN A 319 -3.99 -1.86 -46.54
N ASP A 320 -4.14 -2.82 -47.45
CA ASP A 320 -5.12 -3.92 -47.36
C ASP A 320 -4.62 -5.18 -46.64
N MET A 321 -3.42 -5.10 -46.04
CA MET A 321 -2.69 -6.16 -45.33
C MET A 321 -1.81 -7.05 -46.23
N TRP A 322 -1.78 -6.80 -47.53
CA TRP A 322 -0.96 -7.57 -48.47
C TRP A 322 0.05 -6.65 -49.15
N GLN A 323 1.33 -7.06 -49.21
CA GLN A 323 2.30 -6.30 -49.99
C GLN A 323 2.02 -6.48 -51.48
N ASP A 324 1.84 -5.37 -52.16
CA ASP A 324 1.76 -5.28 -53.62
C ASP A 324 3.17 -5.15 -54.21
N LEU A 325 3.26 -5.35 -55.52
CA LEU A 325 4.53 -5.36 -56.22
C LEU A 325 4.56 -4.28 -57.29
N TYR A 326 5.48 -3.33 -57.12
CA TYR A 326 5.86 -2.39 -58.15
C TYR A 326 7.09 -2.89 -58.91
N VAL A 327 7.09 -2.76 -60.23
CA VAL A 327 8.20 -3.17 -61.10
C VAL A 327 8.49 -2.09 -62.15
N ALA A 328 9.68 -1.53 -62.11
CA ALA A 328 10.18 -0.58 -63.09
C ALA A 328 10.59 -1.28 -64.39
N SER A 329 10.31 -0.64 -65.53
CA SER A 329 10.62 -1.16 -66.87
C SER A 329 11.18 -0.08 -67.78
N ILE A 330 12.00 -0.50 -68.75
CA ILE A 330 12.53 0.37 -69.80
C ILE A 330 12.18 -0.20 -71.18
N ASN A 331 11.19 0.38 -71.85
CA ASN A 331 10.85 -0.03 -73.21
C ASN A 331 11.63 0.80 -74.24
N ASN A 332 12.61 0.17 -74.91
CA ASN A 332 13.42 0.79 -75.97
C ASN A 332 12.64 1.08 -77.27
N VAL A 333 11.32 0.88 -77.29
CA VAL A 333 10.45 1.18 -78.44
C VAL A 333 9.40 2.22 -78.04
N ILE A 334 9.52 3.41 -78.64
CA ILE A 334 8.71 4.64 -78.47
C ILE A 334 7.24 4.47 -78.93
N THR A 335 6.59 3.33 -78.69
CA THR A 335 5.25 3.05 -79.21
C THR A 335 4.26 2.44 -78.21
N ILE A 336 4.60 2.32 -76.93
CA ILE A 336 3.64 1.92 -75.88
C ILE A 336 3.65 2.99 -74.77
N GLU A 337 2.46 3.50 -74.44
CA GLU A 337 2.16 4.29 -73.24
C GLU A 337 2.26 3.37 -72.00
N ASN A 338 3.04 3.76 -70.98
CA ASN A 338 3.28 3.10 -69.68
C ASN A 338 4.15 1.81 -69.68
N PRO A 339 5.41 1.84 -69.22
CA PRO A 339 6.26 0.66 -69.11
C PRO A 339 6.23 -0.02 -67.72
N ASP A 340 6.02 0.72 -66.62
CA ASP A 340 6.08 0.13 -65.27
C ASP A 340 4.82 -0.65 -64.89
N PHE A 341 4.98 -1.63 -64.01
CA PHE A 341 3.91 -2.49 -63.53
C PHE A 341 3.58 -2.21 -62.06
N MET A 342 2.29 -2.21 -61.73
CA MET A 342 1.78 -2.36 -60.38
C MET A 342 0.89 -3.60 -60.32
N PHE A 343 1.31 -4.59 -59.55
CA PHE A 343 0.56 -5.81 -59.30
C PHE A 343 0.01 -5.78 -57.88
N ARG A 344 -1.31 -5.57 -57.76
CA ARG A 344 -2.00 -5.61 -56.47
C ARG A 344 -2.14 -7.04 -55.99
N ASN A 345 -1.68 -7.32 -54.78
CA ASN A 345 -1.85 -8.60 -54.11
C ASN A 345 -3.25 -8.70 -53.49
N THR A 346 -3.89 -9.85 -53.64
CA THR A 346 -5.26 -10.10 -53.14
C THR A 346 -5.29 -11.13 -52.00
N GLY A 347 -4.11 -11.53 -51.50
CA GLY A 347 -3.91 -12.63 -50.55
C GLY A 347 -4.08 -14.03 -51.14
N THR A 348 -4.49 -14.14 -52.41
CA THR A 348 -4.61 -15.43 -53.12
C THR A 348 -3.95 -15.42 -54.50
N GLY A 349 -3.36 -14.29 -54.88
CA GLY A 349 -2.76 -14.02 -56.18
C GLY A 349 -2.70 -12.52 -56.46
N PHE A 350 -2.27 -12.17 -57.67
CA PHE A 350 -2.03 -10.78 -58.07
C PHE A 350 -2.96 -10.31 -59.19
N GLU A 351 -3.28 -9.02 -59.18
CA GLU A 351 -4.02 -8.31 -60.22
C GLU A 351 -3.16 -7.16 -60.79
N ASP A 352 -3.01 -7.10 -62.11
CA ASP A 352 -2.34 -5.98 -62.79
C ASP A 352 -3.25 -4.74 -62.80
N VAL A 353 -2.87 -3.72 -62.03
CA VAL A 353 -3.60 -2.44 -61.86
C VAL A 353 -2.86 -1.25 -62.49
N SER A 354 -1.81 -1.51 -63.26
CA SER A 354 -0.91 -0.51 -63.86
C SER A 354 -1.64 0.52 -64.71
N ALA A 355 -2.76 0.14 -65.35
CA ALA A 355 -3.54 1.03 -66.20
C ALA A 355 -4.43 2.03 -65.44
N THR A 356 -4.56 1.89 -64.12
CA THR A 356 -5.52 2.66 -63.32
C THR A 356 -4.90 3.39 -62.14
N VAL A 357 -3.70 3.01 -61.71
CA VAL A 357 -3.11 3.55 -60.47
C VAL A 357 -2.33 4.85 -60.71
N TRP A 358 -2.12 5.30 -61.95
CA TRP A 358 -1.44 6.57 -62.27
C TRP A 358 -1.92 7.17 -63.61
N GLU A 359 -1.73 8.48 -63.79
CA GLU A 359 -2.26 9.25 -64.93
C GLU A 359 -1.43 9.18 -66.23
N ASP A 360 -0.10 9.20 -66.11
CA ASP A 360 0.89 8.99 -67.19
C ASP A 360 2.24 8.63 -66.54
N ASN A 361 2.74 7.44 -66.79
CA ASN A 361 4.01 6.95 -66.25
C ASN A 361 4.94 6.51 -67.39
N ALA A 362 5.02 7.26 -68.50
CA ALA A 362 5.88 6.94 -69.63
C ALA A 362 7.40 7.17 -69.38
N PHE A 363 7.89 6.89 -68.16
CA PHE A 363 9.29 7.06 -67.79
C PHE A 363 10.08 5.77 -68.01
N GLY A 364 11.35 5.88 -68.43
CA GLY A 364 12.27 4.74 -68.37
C GLY A 364 12.85 4.67 -66.97
N THR A 365 12.22 3.94 -66.05
CA THR A 365 12.64 3.94 -64.65
C THR A 365 13.70 2.88 -64.39
N LEU A 366 14.74 3.25 -63.65
CA LEU A 366 15.84 2.34 -63.29
C LEU A 366 15.82 2.06 -61.78
N ALA A 367 16.07 3.06 -60.95
CA ALA A 367 16.10 2.94 -59.50
C ALA A 367 14.86 3.56 -58.87
N VAL A 368 14.37 2.97 -57.77
CA VAL A 368 13.24 3.48 -57.00
C VAL A 368 13.51 3.37 -55.51
N ALA A 369 12.78 4.14 -54.70
CA ALA A 369 12.78 4.03 -53.25
C ALA A 369 11.41 4.43 -52.69
N GLN A 370 10.94 3.77 -51.64
CA GLN A 370 9.67 4.06 -50.99
C GLN A 370 9.81 4.73 -49.61
N GLY A 371 8.76 5.43 -49.18
CA GLY A 371 8.58 5.89 -47.80
C GLY A 371 7.27 6.66 -47.64
N ASP A 372 7.15 7.54 -46.64
CA ASP A 372 5.92 8.33 -46.42
C ASP A 372 6.31 9.77 -46.08
N PHE A 373 6.52 10.58 -47.12
CA PHE A 373 7.08 11.93 -46.96
C PHE A 373 6.06 12.89 -46.35
N ASN A 374 4.78 12.60 -46.47
CA ASN A 374 3.70 13.48 -46.04
C ASN A 374 3.11 13.08 -44.66
N ASN A 375 3.58 11.95 -44.10
CA ASN A 375 3.16 11.36 -42.83
C ASN A 375 1.66 11.01 -42.75
N ASP A 376 1.04 10.59 -43.85
CA ASP A 376 -0.37 10.15 -43.87
C ASP A 376 -0.55 8.63 -43.68
N GLY A 377 0.56 7.89 -43.65
CA GLY A 377 0.63 6.45 -43.45
C GLY A 377 0.24 5.61 -44.66
N TYR A 378 0.14 6.23 -45.83
CA TYR A 378 0.12 5.54 -47.11
C TYR A 378 1.49 5.67 -47.77
N PRO A 379 2.07 4.56 -48.25
CA PRO A 379 3.41 4.62 -48.82
C PRO A 379 3.41 5.40 -50.14
N ASP A 380 4.31 6.37 -50.21
CA ASP A 380 4.75 7.14 -51.36
C ASP A 380 6.02 6.51 -51.94
N PHE A 381 6.44 6.94 -53.14
CA PHE A 381 7.73 6.52 -53.68
C PHE A 381 8.35 7.54 -54.63
N VAL A 382 9.65 7.40 -54.84
CA VAL A 382 10.43 8.20 -55.76
C VAL A 382 11.09 7.32 -56.81
N GLN A 383 11.18 7.84 -58.03
CA GLN A 383 11.82 7.20 -59.17
C GLN A 383 13.01 8.01 -59.63
N ASN A 384 14.08 7.31 -59.96
CA ASN A 384 15.18 7.85 -60.74
C ASN A 384 15.14 7.30 -62.17
N ASN A 385 14.90 8.21 -63.13
CA ASN A 385 14.55 7.88 -64.50
C ASN A 385 15.71 8.10 -65.46
N SER A 386 15.75 7.31 -66.54
CA SER A 386 16.72 7.46 -67.64
C SER A 386 16.33 8.62 -68.57
N GLU A 387 17.33 9.21 -69.22
CA GLU A 387 17.13 10.22 -70.25
C GLU A 387 16.11 9.74 -71.32
N PRO A 388 15.15 10.58 -71.76
CA PRO A 388 14.97 12.02 -71.49
C PRO A 388 14.03 12.36 -70.31
N SER A 389 13.67 11.39 -69.48
CA SER A 389 12.67 11.57 -68.42
C SER A 389 13.32 12.09 -67.13
N SER A 390 12.73 13.13 -66.52
CA SER A 390 13.13 13.59 -65.18
C SER A 390 12.73 12.59 -64.11
N CYS A 391 13.35 12.67 -62.92
CA CYS A 391 12.89 11.95 -61.73
C CYS A 391 11.41 12.23 -61.43
N ALA A 392 10.76 11.32 -60.70
CA ALA A 392 9.36 11.50 -60.29
C ALA A 392 9.16 11.15 -58.80
N LEU A 393 8.52 12.04 -58.05
CA LEU A 393 7.97 11.79 -56.72
C LEU A 393 6.47 11.51 -56.86
N TRP A 394 6.07 10.31 -56.48
CA TRP A 394 4.70 9.81 -56.56
C TRP A 394 4.09 9.80 -55.16
N GLN A 395 3.08 10.65 -54.99
CA GLN A 395 2.29 10.70 -53.76
C GLN A 395 1.09 9.78 -53.87
N ASN A 396 0.88 8.93 -52.87
CA ASN A 396 -0.32 8.14 -52.74
C ASN A 396 -1.52 9.03 -52.40
N SER A 397 -2.65 8.85 -53.08
CA SER A 397 -3.87 9.64 -52.84
C SER A 397 -4.53 9.36 -51.48
N GLY A 398 -4.05 8.33 -50.77
CA GLY A 398 -4.60 7.82 -49.54
C GLY A 398 -5.87 6.99 -49.72
N GLY A 399 -6.41 6.52 -48.60
CA GLY A 399 -7.55 5.61 -48.57
C GLY A 399 -8.33 5.68 -47.25
N THR A 400 -9.09 4.62 -46.95
CA THR A 400 -9.83 4.48 -45.68
C THR A 400 -9.33 3.31 -44.81
N ASN A 401 -8.35 2.57 -45.30
CA ASN A 401 -7.77 1.46 -44.56
C ASN A 401 -6.89 1.99 -43.43
N ASN A 402 -6.78 1.19 -42.38
CA ASN A 402 -5.98 1.52 -41.22
C ASN A 402 -4.52 1.13 -41.47
N TRP A 403 -3.61 1.75 -40.76
CA TRP A 403 -2.17 1.47 -40.86
C TRP A 403 -1.47 1.57 -39.51
N LEU A 404 -0.27 1.02 -39.42
CA LEU A 404 0.69 1.30 -38.35
C LEU A 404 2.05 1.57 -38.98
N LYS A 405 2.68 2.69 -38.62
CA LYS A 405 4.06 2.99 -39.03
C LYS A 405 5.00 2.77 -37.86
N VAL A 406 6.07 2.03 -38.09
CA VAL A 406 7.02 1.63 -37.06
C VAL A 406 8.43 2.09 -37.43
N SER A 407 9.12 2.70 -36.47
CA SER A 407 10.56 2.86 -36.48
C SER A 407 11.18 2.17 -35.27
N VAL A 408 12.45 1.80 -35.38
CA VAL A 408 13.20 1.10 -34.33
C VAL A 408 14.50 1.84 -34.04
N GLU A 409 15.01 1.69 -32.82
CA GLU A 409 16.32 2.19 -32.39
C GLU A 409 17.00 1.11 -31.55
N GLY A 410 18.18 0.65 -31.98
CA GLY A 410 19.02 -0.26 -31.20
C GLY A 410 19.72 0.45 -30.04
N THR A 411 19.90 -0.26 -28.94
CA THR A 411 20.66 0.21 -27.76
C THR A 411 21.77 -0.74 -27.34
N ILE A 412 21.63 -2.02 -27.70
CA ILE A 412 22.63 -3.08 -27.55
C ILE A 412 23.07 -3.54 -28.94
N SER A 413 22.10 -3.74 -29.83
CA SER A 413 22.30 -3.95 -31.27
C SER A 413 22.70 -2.63 -31.96
N ASN A 414 23.02 -2.69 -33.26
CA ASN A 414 23.33 -1.50 -34.04
C ASN A 414 22.20 -0.46 -33.97
N LYS A 415 22.56 0.83 -33.99
CA LYS A 415 21.66 1.95 -33.67
C LYS A 415 20.49 2.05 -34.63
N ASP A 416 20.73 1.79 -35.91
CA ASP A 416 19.72 1.76 -36.98
C ASP A 416 18.73 0.59 -36.87
N GLY A 417 19.03 -0.41 -36.03
CA GLY A 417 18.22 -1.62 -35.89
C GLY A 417 18.14 -2.46 -37.16
N ILE A 418 19.09 -2.34 -38.10
CA ILE A 418 19.17 -3.19 -39.29
C ILE A 418 19.39 -4.64 -38.84
N GLY A 419 18.64 -5.56 -39.44
CA GLY A 419 18.50 -6.97 -39.02
C GLY A 419 17.32 -7.23 -38.08
N THR A 420 16.57 -6.19 -37.65
CA THR A 420 15.39 -6.35 -36.81
C THR A 420 14.23 -6.98 -37.59
N TRP A 421 13.54 -7.94 -36.98
CA TRP A 421 12.29 -8.50 -37.49
C TRP A 421 11.10 -8.06 -36.64
N ILE A 422 10.01 -7.68 -37.30
CA ILE A 422 8.75 -7.35 -36.65
C ILE A 422 7.67 -8.30 -37.17
N HIS A 423 7.03 -9.01 -36.24
CA HIS A 423 5.82 -9.78 -36.49
C HIS A 423 4.63 -9.07 -35.84
N LEU A 424 3.75 -8.49 -36.66
CA LEU A 424 2.55 -7.80 -36.22
C LEU A 424 1.34 -8.74 -36.29
N TYR A 425 0.72 -9.02 -35.15
CA TYR A 425 -0.50 -9.80 -35.06
C TYR A 425 -1.70 -8.86 -35.09
N ALA A 426 -2.52 -9.00 -36.14
CA ALA A 426 -3.69 -8.15 -36.37
C ALA A 426 -4.86 -8.99 -36.92
N GLY A 427 -5.77 -9.40 -36.04
CA GLY A 427 -6.89 -10.26 -36.41
C GLY A 427 -6.42 -11.68 -36.73
N ASP A 428 -6.68 -12.16 -37.94
CA ASP A 428 -6.30 -13.51 -38.39
C ASP A 428 -4.98 -13.53 -39.19
N GLN A 429 -4.29 -12.39 -39.32
CA GLN A 429 -3.05 -12.25 -40.08
C GLN A 429 -1.86 -11.97 -39.17
N VAL A 430 -0.69 -12.42 -39.62
CA VAL A 430 0.61 -12.04 -39.07
C VAL A 430 1.36 -11.34 -40.19
N LEU A 431 1.63 -10.05 -40.02
CA LEU A 431 2.35 -9.27 -41.02
C LEU A 431 3.82 -9.20 -40.60
N THR A 432 4.73 -9.63 -41.46
CA THR A 432 6.17 -9.63 -41.16
C THR A 432 6.91 -8.57 -41.96
N ARG A 433 7.79 -7.82 -41.31
CA ARG A 433 8.75 -6.91 -41.97
C ARG A 433 10.12 -7.05 -41.31
N SER A 434 11.16 -7.02 -42.12
CA SER A 434 12.55 -6.92 -41.66
C SER A 434 13.16 -5.56 -42.01
N TYR A 435 14.06 -5.09 -41.16
CA TYR A 435 14.85 -3.88 -41.39
C TYR A 435 16.11 -4.25 -42.16
N GLN A 436 16.21 -3.77 -43.40
CA GLN A 436 17.33 -4.02 -44.30
C GLN A 436 17.86 -2.68 -44.80
N CYS A 437 19.15 -2.61 -45.09
CA CYS A 437 19.76 -1.44 -45.73
C CYS A 437 20.56 -1.91 -46.94
N GLY A 438 20.10 -1.49 -48.13
CA GLY A 438 20.65 -1.91 -49.40
C GLY A 438 19.94 -3.15 -49.94
N GLU A 439 18.81 -2.89 -50.58
CA GLU A 439 18.06 -3.81 -51.42
C GLU A 439 17.57 -3.01 -52.66
N ASN A 440 16.68 -3.60 -53.47
CA ASN A 440 16.19 -3.01 -54.71
C ASN A 440 17.36 -2.71 -55.69
N PHE A 441 17.09 -2.16 -56.87
CA PHE A 441 18.15 -1.72 -57.77
C PHE A 441 18.73 -0.40 -57.27
N ILE A 442 19.88 -0.49 -56.57
CA ILE A 442 20.70 0.65 -56.11
C ILE A 442 19.90 1.76 -55.41
N GLY A 443 18.81 1.39 -54.73
CA GLY A 443 17.91 2.28 -54.00
C GLY A 443 18.04 2.10 -52.48
N GLN A 444 17.50 3.06 -51.73
CA GLN A 444 17.32 2.94 -50.28
C GLN A 444 15.89 3.31 -49.91
N ASP A 445 15.12 2.33 -49.46
CA ASP A 445 13.81 2.55 -48.88
C ASP A 445 13.92 3.15 -47.47
N SER A 446 12.86 3.83 -47.05
CA SER A 446 12.72 4.37 -45.70
C SER A 446 12.95 3.29 -44.64
N GLU A 447 13.65 3.68 -43.58
CA GLU A 447 13.78 2.88 -42.36
C GLU A 447 12.43 2.71 -41.65
N ARG A 448 11.41 3.49 -41.99
CA ARG A 448 10.08 3.39 -41.37
C ARG A 448 9.25 2.35 -42.10
N LYS A 449 8.90 1.27 -41.41
CA LYS A 449 8.07 0.19 -41.98
C LYS A 449 6.59 0.49 -41.77
N ILE A 450 5.82 0.47 -42.85
CA ILE A 450 4.37 0.65 -42.84
C ILE A 450 3.71 -0.73 -42.92
N PHE A 451 2.75 -0.94 -42.03
CA PHE A 451 1.88 -2.10 -42.00
C PHE A 451 0.47 -1.64 -42.35
N GLY A 452 -0.06 -2.04 -43.50
CA GLY A 452 -1.47 -1.93 -43.81
C GLY A 452 -2.28 -2.89 -42.93
N LEU A 453 -3.36 -2.40 -42.35
CA LEU A 453 -4.21 -3.13 -41.41
C LEU A 453 -5.61 -3.38 -41.98
N GLY A 454 -5.86 -2.97 -43.23
CA GLY A 454 -7.18 -3.06 -43.86
C GLY A 454 -8.24 -2.39 -42.99
N THR A 455 -9.21 -3.18 -42.53
CA THR A 455 -10.28 -2.69 -41.64
C THR A 455 -10.03 -2.98 -40.15
N VAL A 456 -8.92 -3.63 -39.80
CA VAL A 456 -8.56 -3.95 -38.42
C VAL A 456 -8.35 -2.64 -37.65
N SER A 457 -9.09 -2.48 -36.54
CA SER A 457 -9.06 -1.26 -35.73
C SER A 457 -8.32 -1.43 -34.40
N GLN A 458 -7.78 -2.61 -34.13
CA GLN A 458 -7.04 -2.95 -32.92
C GLN A 458 -5.95 -3.96 -33.28
N ILE A 459 -4.72 -3.69 -32.83
CA ILE A 459 -3.58 -4.59 -32.99
C ILE A 459 -3.54 -5.53 -31.77
N ASP A 460 -3.32 -6.82 -32.00
CA ASP A 460 -3.28 -7.82 -30.93
C ASP A 460 -1.94 -7.79 -30.20
N SER A 461 -0.84 -7.80 -30.96
CA SER A 461 0.52 -7.64 -30.43
C SER A 461 1.52 -7.36 -31.55
N LEU A 462 2.68 -6.82 -31.19
CA LEU A 462 3.82 -6.62 -32.06
C LEU A 462 5.03 -7.30 -31.40
N VAL A 463 5.56 -8.35 -32.03
CA VAL A 463 6.75 -9.07 -31.55
C VAL A 463 7.96 -8.59 -32.33
N VAL A 464 8.91 -7.99 -31.65
CA VAL A 464 10.19 -7.52 -32.22
C VAL A 464 11.27 -8.52 -31.87
N LYS A 465 12.02 -8.99 -32.88
CA LYS A 465 13.27 -9.73 -32.72
C LYS A 465 14.41 -8.82 -33.14
N TRP A 466 15.21 -8.38 -32.18
CA TRP A 466 16.36 -7.54 -32.39
C TRP A 466 17.56 -8.33 -32.94
N PRO A 467 18.50 -7.69 -33.66
CA PRO A 467 19.61 -8.36 -34.34
C PRO A 467 20.44 -9.30 -33.45
N LEU A 468 20.77 -8.86 -32.23
CA LEU A 468 21.55 -9.65 -31.29
C LEU A 468 20.75 -10.75 -30.56
N GLY A 469 19.45 -10.88 -30.86
CA GLY A 469 18.58 -11.97 -30.39
C GLY A 469 17.64 -11.61 -29.24
N MET A 470 17.59 -10.33 -28.82
CA MET A 470 16.57 -9.89 -27.86
C MET A 470 15.19 -9.97 -28.50
N ILE A 471 14.19 -10.47 -27.76
CA ILE A 471 12.79 -10.51 -28.21
C ILE A 471 11.94 -9.68 -27.26
N GLU A 472 11.19 -8.73 -27.80
CA GLU A 472 10.25 -7.88 -27.07
C GLU A 472 8.85 -8.01 -27.65
N THR A 473 7.83 -7.82 -26.81
CA THR A 473 6.43 -7.82 -27.25
C THR A 473 5.75 -6.56 -26.78
N TYR A 474 5.19 -5.83 -27.74
CA TYR A 474 4.47 -4.58 -27.53
C TYR A 474 2.99 -4.75 -27.84
N TYR A 475 2.17 -3.88 -27.26
CA TYR A 475 0.72 -3.87 -27.45
C TYR A 475 0.28 -2.45 -27.88
N PRO A 476 0.40 -2.09 -29.17
CA PRO A 476 0.02 -0.77 -29.65
C PRO A 476 -1.43 -0.42 -29.29
N GLU A 477 -1.66 0.75 -28.69
CA GLU A 477 -2.97 1.15 -28.17
C GLU A 477 -3.95 1.61 -29.27
N ALA A 478 -3.43 1.99 -30.45
CA ALA A 478 -4.21 2.57 -31.53
C ALA A 478 -3.64 2.19 -32.92
N VAL A 479 -4.52 2.24 -33.91
CA VAL A 479 -4.17 2.22 -35.35
C VAL A 479 -4.08 3.65 -35.88
N ASN A 480 -3.57 3.83 -37.09
CA ASN A 480 -3.31 5.12 -37.75
C ASN A 480 -2.36 5.99 -36.93
N THR A 481 -1.33 5.37 -36.40
CA THR A 481 -0.32 6.01 -35.57
C THR A 481 1.06 5.58 -36.00
N THR A 482 2.03 6.45 -35.73
CA THR A 482 3.45 6.09 -35.78
C THR A 482 3.89 5.70 -34.37
N ILE A 483 4.69 4.65 -34.25
CA ILE A 483 5.34 4.23 -33.01
C ILE A 483 6.85 4.13 -33.25
N HIS A 484 7.61 4.47 -32.21
CA HIS A 484 9.05 4.36 -32.18
C HIS A 484 9.44 3.39 -31.06
N LEU A 485 10.10 2.29 -31.42
CA LEU A 485 10.46 1.22 -30.52
C LEU A 485 11.96 1.31 -30.19
N ILE A 486 12.29 1.36 -28.91
CA ILE A 486 13.68 1.41 -28.45
C ILE A 486 14.03 0.04 -27.87
N GLU A 487 15.11 -0.58 -28.33
CA GLU A 487 15.58 -1.88 -27.86
C GLU A 487 15.78 -1.88 -26.34
N GLY A 488 15.22 -2.88 -25.68
CA GLY A 488 15.30 -3.05 -24.23
C GLY A 488 14.30 -2.22 -23.44
N SER A 489 13.54 -1.32 -24.08
CA SER A 489 12.65 -0.39 -23.38
C SER A 489 11.43 -1.07 -22.74
N SER A 490 11.03 -2.27 -23.18
CA SER A 490 9.96 -3.02 -22.51
C SER A 490 10.42 -3.60 -21.16
N PHE A 491 11.74 -3.69 -20.94
CA PHE A 491 12.37 -4.17 -19.71
C PHE A 491 12.71 -3.00 -18.77
N SER A 492 11.69 -2.39 -18.15
CA SER A 492 11.92 -1.38 -17.11
C SER A 492 11.94 -2.02 -15.71
N ILE A 493 12.99 -1.70 -14.93
CA ILE A 493 13.11 -2.13 -13.53
C ILE A 493 13.00 -0.88 -12.66
N ALA A 494 11.83 -0.69 -12.07
CA ALA A 494 11.58 0.36 -11.10
C ALA A 494 11.66 -0.22 -9.69
N LEU A 495 12.72 0.12 -8.97
CA LEU A 495 12.80 -0.09 -7.54
C LEU A 495 12.00 1.03 -6.86
N ASP A 496 10.90 0.66 -6.19
CA ASP A 496 10.07 1.56 -5.41
C ASP A 496 9.91 0.98 -3.99
N VAL A 497 10.71 1.49 -3.06
CA VAL A 497 10.70 1.11 -1.65
C VAL A 497 10.78 2.36 -0.78
N PRO A 498 10.32 2.30 0.49
CA PRO A 498 10.42 3.43 1.40
C PRO A 498 11.86 3.96 1.50
N PRO A 499 12.06 5.29 1.45
CA PRO A 499 13.41 5.89 1.43
C PRO A 499 14.07 5.94 2.81
N ILE A 500 13.43 5.44 3.86
CA ILE A 500 13.87 5.57 5.25
C ILE A 500 13.90 4.21 5.94
N LEU A 501 15.04 3.88 6.55
CA LEU A 501 15.23 2.74 7.44
C LEU A 501 15.12 3.20 8.90
N CYS A 502 14.25 2.53 9.66
CA CYS A 502 13.98 2.86 11.06
C CYS A 502 14.78 1.96 12.01
N GLY A 503 15.84 2.48 12.63
CA GLY A 503 16.58 1.74 13.68
C GLY A 503 17.06 0.35 13.25
N GLN A 504 16.61 -0.72 13.92
CA GLN A 504 16.99 -2.11 13.63
C GLN A 504 16.10 -2.81 12.58
N ASP A 505 15.25 -2.07 11.89
CA ASP A 505 14.41 -2.63 10.84
C ASP A 505 15.26 -3.04 9.62
N SER A 506 14.62 -3.74 8.69
CA SER A 506 15.21 -4.10 7.41
C SER A 506 14.22 -3.81 6.28
N ILE A 507 14.72 -3.31 5.15
CA ILE A 507 13.93 -3.14 3.92
C ILE A 507 14.23 -4.31 2.99
N SER A 508 13.19 -4.93 2.47
CA SER A 508 13.29 -5.97 1.44
C SER A 508 13.03 -5.34 0.08
N ILE A 509 13.99 -5.44 -0.83
CA ILE A 509 13.94 -4.87 -2.18
C ILE A 509 13.96 -6.03 -3.17
N SER A 510 12.99 -6.09 -4.08
CA SER A 510 12.92 -7.10 -5.14
C SER A 510 13.00 -6.43 -6.50
N ALA A 511 13.75 -7.01 -7.42
CA ALA A 511 13.84 -6.55 -8.80
C ALA A 511 12.84 -7.27 -9.75
N GLY A 512 12.01 -8.18 -9.21
CA GLY A 512 11.18 -9.09 -10.01
C GLY A 512 11.90 -10.38 -10.38
N ASP A 513 11.33 -11.16 -11.30
CA ASP A 513 11.85 -12.46 -11.73
C ASP A 513 12.77 -12.31 -12.94
N TRP A 514 14.05 -12.66 -12.77
CA TRP A 514 15.12 -12.55 -13.77
C TRP A 514 16.04 -13.77 -13.68
N TYR A 515 16.85 -13.99 -14.71
CA TYR A 515 17.78 -15.11 -14.76
C TYR A 515 18.97 -14.92 -13.80
N ALA A 516 19.49 -13.69 -13.67
CA ALA A 516 20.55 -13.34 -12.74
C ALA A 516 20.41 -11.91 -12.20
N TYR A 517 21.06 -11.65 -11.07
CA TYR A 517 21.04 -10.36 -10.34
C TYR A 517 22.45 -10.00 -9.88
N GLU A 518 22.79 -8.73 -9.95
CA GLU A 518 23.99 -8.13 -9.39
C GLU A 518 23.62 -6.78 -8.77
N TRP A 519 23.41 -6.78 -7.46
CA TRP A 519 23.12 -5.57 -6.69
C TRP A 519 24.39 -4.73 -6.50
N SER A 520 24.23 -3.41 -6.33
CA SER A 520 25.33 -2.46 -6.12
C SER A 520 26.22 -2.80 -4.92
N ASN A 521 25.74 -3.59 -3.96
CA ASN A 521 26.48 -4.09 -2.81
C ASN A 521 27.14 -5.47 -3.03
N GLY A 522 27.06 -6.02 -4.25
CA GLY A 522 27.60 -7.32 -4.65
C GLY A 522 26.70 -8.52 -4.35
N SER A 523 25.47 -8.32 -3.85
CA SER A 523 24.50 -9.42 -3.70
C SER A 523 24.06 -9.96 -5.06
N THR A 524 23.75 -11.26 -5.12
CA THR A 524 23.22 -11.94 -6.32
C THR A 524 21.85 -12.58 -6.09
N ASP A 525 21.26 -12.33 -4.92
CA ASP A 525 19.93 -12.85 -4.57
C ASP A 525 18.83 -12.05 -5.29
N PRO A 526 17.69 -12.67 -5.65
CA PRO A 526 16.56 -11.99 -6.29
C PRO A 526 15.91 -10.92 -5.40
N VAL A 527 16.10 -11.06 -4.08
CA VAL A 527 15.61 -10.12 -3.07
C VAL A 527 16.78 -9.66 -2.22
N LEU A 528 17.03 -8.36 -2.20
CA LEU A 528 18.03 -7.73 -1.34
C LEU A 528 17.41 -7.31 -0.02
N ILE A 529 18.04 -7.72 1.09
CA ILE A 529 17.70 -7.26 2.44
C ILE A 529 18.68 -6.17 2.86
N VAL A 530 18.18 -4.97 3.09
CA VAL A 530 18.96 -3.79 3.48
C VAL A 530 18.76 -3.50 4.97
N THR A 531 19.87 -3.36 5.69
CA THR A 531 19.92 -3.02 7.13
C THR A 531 20.76 -1.78 7.43
N GLU A 532 21.31 -1.12 6.40
CA GLU A 532 22.15 0.08 6.54
C GLU A 532 21.76 1.08 5.44
N GLY A 533 21.82 2.38 5.75
CA GLY A 533 21.58 3.43 4.76
C GLY A 533 22.61 3.42 3.63
N GLY A 534 22.19 3.79 2.42
CA GLY A 534 23.04 3.80 1.23
C GLY A 534 22.23 3.93 -0.06
N ASP A 535 22.96 4.00 -1.17
CA ASP A 535 22.40 4.01 -2.52
C ASP A 535 22.41 2.59 -3.10
N TYR A 536 21.24 2.10 -3.50
CA TYR A 536 21.06 0.76 -4.03
C TYR A 536 20.53 0.79 -5.45
N SER A 537 21.12 -0.03 -6.31
CA SER A 537 20.66 -0.33 -7.66
C SER A 537 20.95 -1.80 -7.96
N VAL A 538 20.34 -2.34 -9.00
CA VAL A 538 20.55 -3.73 -9.44
C VAL A 538 20.75 -3.77 -10.94
N ILE A 539 21.71 -4.58 -11.36
CA ILE A 539 21.83 -5.06 -12.74
C ILE A 539 21.18 -6.44 -12.76
N VAL A 540 20.21 -6.65 -13.64
CA VAL A 540 19.58 -7.95 -13.84
C VAL A 540 19.92 -8.47 -15.23
N THR A 541 19.90 -9.79 -15.40
CA THR A 541 20.10 -10.45 -16.68
C THR A 541 18.87 -11.25 -17.04
N ASN A 542 18.40 -11.13 -18.28
CA ASN A 542 17.32 -11.98 -18.80
C ASN A 542 17.85 -13.35 -19.26
N GLU A 543 16.96 -14.25 -19.69
CA GLU A 543 17.35 -15.59 -20.17
C GLU A 543 18.23 -15.54 -21.44
N GLY A 544 18.13 -14.47 -22.22
CA GLY A 544 18.96 -14.22 -23.40
C GLY A 544 20.37 -13.70 -23.08
N GLY A 545 20.69 -13.45 -21.82
CA GLY A 545 22.01 -12.92 -21.41
C GLY A 545 22.13 -11.39 -21.46
N PHE A 546 21.05 -10.66 -21.80
CA PHE A 546 21.05 -9.21 -21.84
C PHE A 546 20.89 -8.61 -20.45
N THR A 547 21.65 -7.54 -20.17
CA THR A 547 21.69 -6.89 -18.86
C THR A 547 20.92 -5.57 -18.84
N PHE A 548 20.15 -5.32 -17.79
CA PHE A 548 19.39 -4.09 -17.58
C PHE A 548 19.69 -3.52 -16.20
N ILE A 549 19.76 -2.19 -16.08
CA ILE A 549 20.03 -1.52 -14.80
C ILE A 549 18.77 -0.81 -14.29
N SER A 550 18.49 -0.94 -12.99
CA SER A 550 17.39 -0.23 -12.34
C SER A 550 17.69 1.24 -12.10
N ASN A 551 16.67 2.02 -11.70
CA ASN A 551 16.91 3.29 -11.02
C ASN A 551 17.70 3.06 -9.71
N THR A 552 18.44 4.09 -9.28
CA THR A 552 19.05 4.13 -7.96
C THR A 552 18.03 4.59 -6.92
N ILE A 553 17.91 3.86 -5.82
CA ILE A 553 17.14 4.25 -4.64
C ILE A 553 18.09 4.62 -3.51
N SER A 554 17.84 5.76 -2.87
CA SER A 554 18.61 6.22 -1.71
C SER A 554 17.84 5.90 -0.45
N ILE A 555 18.40 5.02 0.38
CA ILE A 555 17.85 4.66 1.70
C ILE A 555 18.63 5.45 2.74
N THR A 556 17.96 6.30 3.49
CA THR A 556 18.54 7.02 4.62
C THR A 556 18.20 6.33 5.93
N GLU A 557 19.15 6.26 6.85
CA GLU A 557 18.91 5.72 8.19
C GLU A 557 18.41 6.85 9.09
N ALA A 558 17.20 6.68 9.65
CA ALA A 558 16.69 7.60 10.65
C ALA A 558 17.42 7.37 11.99
N PRO A 559 17.80 8.44 12.71
CA PRO A 559 18.40 8.28 14.03
C PRO A 559 17.44 7.54 14.97
N ALA A 560 17.97 6.60 15.76
CA ALA A 560 17.18 5.86 16.73
C ALA A 560 16.48 6.81 17.71
N THR A 561 15.17 6.59 17.91
CA THR A 561 14.39 7.34 18.91
C THR A 561 14.64 6.74 20.29
N GLU A 562 15.06 7.58 21.25
CA GLU A 562 15.23 7.18 22.65
C GLU A 562 14.15 7.81 23.52
N LEU A 563 13.53 7.00 24.40
CA LEU A 563 12.44 7.43 25.29
C LEU A 563 12.90 7.43 26.76
N ALA A 564 12.53 8.46 27.50
CA ALA A 564 12.57 8.49 28.96
C ALA A 564 11.14 8.44 29.51
N ILE A 565 10.85 7.41 30.31
CA ILE A 565 9.51 7.16 30.85
C ILE A 565 9.55 7.35 32.37
N THR A 566 8.63 8.16 32.90
CA THR A 566 8.40 8.29 34.33
C THR A 566 6.95 7.94 34.65
N SER A 567 6.71 7.24 35.76
CA SER A 567 5.36 6.85 36.17
C SER A 567 5.16 6.88 37.68
N SER A 568 3.89 7.04 38.09
CA SER A 568 3.45 6.96 39.49
C SER A 568 2.25 6.04 39.61
N ASN A 569 2.32 5.09 40.55
CA ASN A 569 1.25 4.14 40.85
C ASN A 569 0.06 4.80 41.56
N VAL A 570 -1.09 4.14 41.55
CA VAL A 570 -2.30 4.57 42.26
C VAL A 570 -2.07 4.51 43.77
N THR A 571 -2.52 5.54 44.52
CA THR A 571 -2.22 5.66 45.95
C THR A 571 -3.11 4.80 46.85
N CYS A 572 -4.37 4.56 46.44
CA CYS A 572 -5.38 3.79 47.20
C CYS A 572 -6.10 2.79 46.30
N PHE A 573 -6.53 1.67 46.86
CA PHE A 573 -7.33 0.68 46.13
C PHE A 573 -8.60 1.32 45.56
N GLY A 574 -8.80 1.21 44.25
CA GLY A 574 -9.97 1.75 43.54
C GLY A 574 -9.91 3.24 43.20
N TYR A 575 -8.77 3.91 43.43
CA TYR A 575 -8.58 5.30 42.99
C TYR A 575 -8.04 5.34 41.55
N GLU A 576 -8.18 6.50 40.92
CA GLU A 576 -7.70 6.78 39.56
C GLU A 576 -6.76 7.99 39.61
N ASN A 577 -5.61 7.84 40.27
CA ASN A 577 -4.62 8.91 40.40
C ASN A 577 -3.20 8.50 40.00
N GLY A 578 -3.07 7.38 39.27
CA GLY A 578 -1.82 7.04 38.60
C GLY A 578 -1.50 8.02 37.48
N ALA A 579 -0.24 8.08 37.09
CA ALA A 579 0.20 8.92 35.98
C ALA A 579 1.40 8.31 35.24
N ILE A 580 1.50 8.60 33.95
CA ILE A 580 2.63 8.24 33.08
C ILE A 580 3.05 9.49 32.33
N THR A 581 4.35 9.75 32.24
CA THR A 581 4.92 10.78 31.36
C THR A 581 6.01 10.13 30.50
N VAL A 582 5.89 10.32 29.19
CA VAL A 582 6.86 9.86 28.17
C VAL A 582 7.55 11.12 27.61
N GLU A 583 8.87 11.14 27.63
CA GLU A 583 9.71 12.20 27.06
C GLU A 583 10.64 11.60 26.02
N VAL A 584 10.85 12.27 24.88
CA VAL A 584 11.83 11.86 23.88
C VAL A 584 13.16 12.54 24.19
N VAL A 585 14.22 11.75 24.38
CA VAL A 585 15.55 12.25 24.79
C VAL A 585 16.55 12.32 23.64
N SER A 586 16.25 11.73 22.49
CA SER A 586 17.01 11.85 21.25
C SER A 586 16.71 13.16 20.49
N GLU A 587 17.57 13.53 19.52
CA GLU A 587 17.36 14.70 18.66
C GLU A 587 16.24 14.54 17.60
N ALA A 588 15.65 13.34 17.47
CA ALA A 588 14.54 13.06 16.57
C ALA A 588 13.21 13.63 17.12
N PRO A 589 12.50 14.52 16.40
CA PRO A 589 11.20 15.03 16.83
C PRO A 589 10.10 13.97 16.62
N PRO A 590 9.42 13.50 17.68
CA PRO A 590 8.17 12.75 17.52
C PRO A 590 7.02 13.67 17.08
N VAL A 591 6.16 13.17 16.20
CA VAL A 591 4.98 13.90 15.72
C VAL A 591 3.75 13.55 16.57
N SER A 592 3.67 12.33 17.08
CA SER A 592 2.50 11.84 17.81
C SER A 592 2.81 10.65 18.74
N ILE A 593 2.10 10.60 19.87
CA ILE A 593 2.04 9.44 20.77
C ILE A 593 0.58 9.02 20.90
N TYR A 594 0.31 7.75 20.59
CA TYR A 594 -1.01 7.15 20.67
C TYR A 594 -1.03 6.07 21.74
N TRP A 595 -2.04 6.13 22.60
CA TRP A 595 -2.30 5.12 23.61
C TRP A 595 -3.44 4.21 23.15
N ASN A 596 -3.54 3.00 23.70
CA ASN A 596 -4.59 2.02 23.35
C ASN A 596 -6.06 2.48 23.60
N ASP A 597 -6.28 3.63 24.26
CA ASP A 597 -7.60 4.13 24.66
C ASP A 597 -8.01 5.41 23.89
N ASP A 598 -7.50 5.63 22.67
CA ASP A 598 -7.68 6.86 21.86
C ASP A 598 -7.23 8.15 22.58
N LEU A 599 -6.36 8.02 23.59
CA LEU A 599 -5.76 9.15 24.29
C LEU A 599 -4.52 9.63 23.54
N GLU A 600 -4.32 10.94 23.51
CA GLU A 600 -3.16 11.60 22.90
C GLU A 600 -2.35 12.35 23.97
N GLY A 601 -1.07 12.58 23.69
CA GLY A 601 -0.18 13.43 24.48
C GLY A 601 0.81 12.68 25.39
N TYR A 602 1.91 13.39 25.69
CA TYR A 602 3.08 12.89 26.42
C TYR A 602 2.83 12.58 27.89
N THR A 603 1.74 13.09 28.47
CA THR A 603 1.42 12.91 29.87
C THR A 603 -0.02 12.42 30.02
N GLN A 604 -0.17 11.26 30.64
CA GLN A 604 -1.45 10.68 31.00
C GLN A 604 -1.61 10.75 32.52
N GLN A 605 -2.74 11.27 32.99
CA GLN A 605 -3.04 11.46 34.41
C GLN A 605 -4.42 10.88 34.73
N ASN A 606 -4.69 10.71 36.02
CA ASN A 606 -5.92 10.12 36.54
C ASN A 606 -6.13 8.67 36.05
N LEU A 607 -5.05 7.89 36.02
CA LEU A 607 -5.07 6.52 35.53
C LEU A 607 -5.50 5.55 36.63
N ALA A 608 -6.42 4.65 36.28
CA ALA A 608 -6.72 3.43 37.02
C ALA A 608 -5.52 2.43 36.95
N PRO A 609 -5.41 1.45 37.85
CA PRO A 609 -4.42 0.38 37.71
C PRO A 609 -4.63 -0.41 36.42
N GLY A 610 -3.55 -0.66 35.67
CA GLY A 610 -3.63 -1.29 34.36
C GLY A 610 -2.29 -1.29 33.63
N LEU A 611 -2.23 -2.05 32.54
CA LEU A 611 -1.09 -2.05 31.61
C LEU A 611 -1.43 -1.13 30.43
N PHE A 612 -0.70 -0.02 30.33
CA PHE A 612 -0.90 0.99 29.29
C PHE A 612 0.15 0.79 28.20
N HIS A 613 -0.31 0.55 26.97
CA HIS A 613 0.58 0.48 25.81
C HIS A 613 0.49 1.78 25.03
N PHE A 614 1.60 2.17 24.41
CA PHE A 614 1.66 3.34 23.57
C PHE A 614 2.59 3.13 22.38
N ILE A 615 2.35 3.90 21.33
CA ILE A 615 3.16 3.95 20.12
C ILE A 615 3.60 5.41 19.93
N VAL A 616 4.90 5.65 19.83
CA VAL A 616 5.49 6.95 19.46
C VAL A 616 5.87 6.89 18.00
N SER A 617 5.42 7.85 17.18
CA SER A 617 5.78 7.96 15.76
C SER A 617 6.46 9.29 15.44
N ASP A 618 7.47 9.28 14.57
CA ASP A 618 8.19 10.48 14.12
C ASP A 618 7.72 11.01 12.75
N GLU A 619 8.32 12.12 12.28
CA GLU A 619 8.01 12.75 10.97
C GLU A 619 8.40 11.87 9.78
N ASN A 620 9.26 10.88 9.99
CA ASN A 620 9.80 9.98 8.98
C ASN A 620 8.98 8.68 8.85
N GLY A 621 7.96 8.49 9.69
CA GLY A 621 7.11 7.30 9.72
C GLY A 621 7.67 6.14 10.57
N CYS A 622 8.75 6.37 11.34
CA CYS A 622 9.30 5.39 12.26
C CYS A 622 8.48 5.34 13.55
N SER A 623 8.19 4.13 14.05
CA SER A 623 7.37 3.94 15.25
C SER A 623 8.02 3.04 16.30
N ILE A 624 7.95 3.43 17.58
CA ILE A 624 8.35 2.60 18.73
C ILE A 624 7.12 2.29 19.58
N ALA A 625 6.92 1.01 19.90
CA ALA A 625 5.88 0.56 20.81
C ALA A 625 6.48 0.13 22.15
N ASP A 626 5.88 0.57 23.26
CA ASP A 626 6.28 0.19 24.62
C ASP A 626 5.06 0.16 25.56
N SER A 627 5.25 -0.26 26.82
CA SER A 627 4.18 -0.36 27.80
C SER A 627 4.62 -0.06 29.23
N VAL A 628 3.70 0.49 30.04
CA VAL A 628 3.91 0.81 31.45
C VAL A 628 2.80 0.20 32.30
N LEU A 629 3.18 -0.52 33.35
CA LEU A 629 2.25 -1.05 34.33
C LEU A 629 2.02 -0.03 35.46
N ILE A 630 0.78 0.42 35.62
CA ILE A 630 0.31 1.15 36.80
C ILE A 630 -0.32 0.14 37.76
N SER A 631 0.26 0.02 38.95
CA SER A 631 -0.26 -0.83 40.03
C SER A 631 -1.05 -0.01 41.06
N GLN A 632 -1.81 -0.71 41.91
CA GLN A 632 -2.46 -0.15 43.10
C GLN A 632 -2.17 -1.05 44.31
N PRO A 633 -2.26 -0.53 45.56
CA PRO A 633 -2.17 -1.36 46.75
C PRO A 633 -3.40 -2.26 46.92
N ASP A 634 -3.29 -3.29 47.76
CA ASP A 634 -4.42 -4.14 48.15
C ASP A 634 -5.48 -3.35 48.93
N SER A 635 -6.74 -3.78 48.85
CA SER A 635 -7.84 -3.16 49.60
C SER A 635 -7.61 -3.23 51.11
N LEU A 636 -7.76 -2.10 51.81
CA LEU A 636 -7.61 -1.99 53.26
C LEU A 636 -8.91 -2.41 53.97
N TYR A 637 -8.83 -3.41 54.85
CA TYR A 637 -9.95 -3.83 55.70
C TYR A 637 -9.48 -4.24 57.10
N ALA A 638 -10.39 -4.18 58.08
CA ALA A 638 -10.13 -4.57 59.47
C ALA A 638 -10.75 -5.94 59.78
N VAL A 639 -10.07 -6.71 60.62
CA VAL A 639 -10.59 -7.92 61.26
C VAL A 639 -10.61 -7.67 62.77
N THR A 640 -11.77 -7.83 63.39
CA THR A 640 -12.00 -7.59 64.82
C THR A 640 -12.26 -8.91 65.55
N LEU A 641 -11.68 -9.06 66.75
CA LEU A 641 -11.95 -10.16 67.67
C LEU A 641 -12.31 -9.57 69.03
N VAL A 642 -13.54 -9.81 69.49
CA VAL A 642 -14.09 -9.19 70.69
C VAL A 642 -14.18 -10.15 71.88
N THR A 643 -14.04 -9.60 73.09
CA THR A 643 -14.37 -10.26 74.37
C THR A 643 -15.39 -9.41 75.11
N ASN A 644 -16.54 -9.98 75.44
CA ASN A 644 -17.66 -9.27 76.06
C ASN A 644 -17.44 -9.00 77.57
N PRO A 645 -17.98 -7.90 78.11
CA PRO A 645 -18.04 -7.68 79.55
C PRO A 645 -18.84 -8.76 80.30
N LEU A 646 -18.42 -9.11 81.52
CA LEU A 646 -19.03 -10.19 82.32
C LEU A 646 -20.26 -9.77 83.12
N CYS A 647 -20.32 -8.51 83.57
CA CYS A 647 -21.46 -7.93 84.28
C CYS A 647 -22.05 -6.74 83.51
N ALA A 648 -23.35 -6.47 83.74
CA ALA A 648 -23.98 -5.27 83.21
C ALA A 648 -23.32 -4.01 83.80
N GLY A 649 -22.88 -3.09 82.94
CA GLY A 649 -22.21 -1.85 83.35
C GLY A 649 -20.69 -1.97 83.55
N ASP A 650 -20.11 -3.17 83.41
CA ASP A 650 -18.66 -3.34 83.45
C ASP A 650 -17.95 -2.69 82.25
N GLN A 651 -16.75 -2.19 82.51
CA GLN A 651 -15.83 -1.64 81.51
C GLN A 651 -14.62 -2.57 81.30
N ASN A 652 -14.88 -3.87 81.12
CA ASN A 652 -13.84 -4.90 80.95
C ASN A 652 -13.95 -5.67 79.62
N GLY A 653 -14.77 -5.21 78.69
CA GLY A 653 -14.79 -5.74 77.33
C GLY A 653 -13.53 -5.36 76.58
N THR A 654 -13.04 -6.24 75.70
CA THR A 654 -11.82 -6.01 74.90
C THR A 654 -12.06 -6.27 73.42
N VAL A 655 -11.22 -5.68 72.57
CA VAL A 655 -11.18 -6.00 71.14
C VAL A 655 -9.74 -5.98 70.62
N ASP A 656 -9.37 -7.02 69.88
CA ASP A 656 -8.14 -7.08 69.10
C ASP A 656 -8.47 -6.76 67.64
N ILE A 657 -7.76 -5.78 67.05
CA ILE A 657 -7.95 -5.36 65.66
C ILE A 657 -6.70 -5.62 64.84
N THR A 658 -6.87 -6.29 63.71
CA THR A 658 -5.82 -6.48 62.71
C THR A 658 -6.26 -5.87 61.38
N PHE A 659 -5.47 -4.94 60.84
CA PHE A 659 -5.68 -4.40 59.49
C PHE A 659 -4.90 -5.23 58.47
N ILE A 660 -5.52 -5.50 57.31
CA ILE A 660 -4.92 -6.23 56.20
C ILE A 660 -5.10 -5.38 54.93
N GLY A 661 -4.07 -5.35 54.08
CA GLY A 661 -4.03 -4.51 52.88
C GLY A 661 -3.66 -3.06 53.17
N GLY A 662 -3.96 -2.15 52.24
CA GLY A 662 -3.57 -0.73 52.31
C GLY A 662 -2.08 -0.49 52.10
N SER A 663 -1.64 0.74 52.35
CA SER A 663 -0.26 1.18 52.22
C SER A 663 0.30 1.75 53.52
N GLY A 664 1.30 1.06 54.08
CA GLY A 664 1.99 1.50 55.30
C GLY A 664 1.19 1.26 56.58
N ASP A 665 1.52 2.01 57.63
CA ASP A 665 0.89 1.87 58.95
C ASP A 665 -0.53 2.44 58.94
N VAL A 666 -1.43 1.83 59.71
CA VAL A 666 -2.85 2.21 59.84
C VAL A 666 -3.10 2.84 61.20
N THR A 667 -3.73 4.01 61.18
CA THR A 667 -4.16 4.76 62.36
C THR A 667 -5.67 4.64 62.53
N VAL A 668 -6.15 4.42 63.76
CA VAL A 668 -7.58 4.33 64.06
C VAL A 668 -8.10 5.68 64.58
N THR A 669 -9.31 6.06 64.16
CA THR A 669 -10.01 7.26 64.64
C THR A 669 -11.33 6.86 65.31
N PRO A 670 -11.62 7.32 66.55
CA PRO A 670 -10.84 8.28 67.35
C PRO A 670 -9.50 7.71 67.88
N GLN A 671 -8.55 8.59 68.18
CA GLN A 671 -7.26 8.23 68.80
C GLN A 671 -7.41 8.10 70.33
N ASP A 672 -6.42 7.51 71.01
CA ASP A 672 -6.36 7.34 72.48
C ASP A 672 -7.43 6.41 73.10
N ILE A 673 -7.77 5.33 72.40
CA ILE A 673 -8.73 4.33 72.89
C ILE A 673 -8.00 3.27 73.73
N ASN A 674 -8.52 3.02 74.94
CA ASN A 674 -8.10 1.85 75.72
C ASN A 674 -8.90 0.62 75.27
N TRP A 675 -8.33 -0.15 74.35
CA TRP A 675 -8.93 -1.35 73.75
C TRP A 675 -9.22 -2.50 74.72
N ASN A 676 -8.78 -2.39 75.97
CA ASN A 676 -8.99 -3.38 77.03
C ASN A 676 -10.05 -2.96 78.06
N GLU A 677 -10.66 -1.78 77.90
CA GLU A 677 -11.63 -1.22 78.85
C GLU A 677 -12.83 -0.64 78.09
N LEU A 678 -13.58 -1.50 77.40
CA LEU A 678 -14.77 -1.12 76.64
C LEU A 678 -16.05 -1.55 77.37
N TYR A 679 -17.07 -0.70 77.32
CA TYR A 679 -18.43 -1.01 77.77
C TYR A 679 -19.16 -1.84 76.72
N ALA A 680 -20.26 -2.49 77.10
CA ALA A 680 -21.18 -3.03 76.10
C ALA A 680 -21.76 -1.90 75.22
N GLY A 681 -21.86 -2.14 73.92
CA GLY A 681 -22.29 -1.18 72.93
C GLY A 681 -21.79 -1.50 71.52
N THR A 682 -22.30 -0.75 70.54
CA THR A 682 -21.84 -0.80 69.14
C THR A 682 -20.77 0.26 68.90
N TYR A 683 -19.67 -0.14 68.29
CA TYR A 683 -18.55 0.72 67.92
C TYR A 683 -18.45 0.77 66.39
N ASP A 684 -18.34 1.97 65.82
CA ASP A 684 -18.18 2.22 64.37
C ASP A 684 -17.05 3.24 64.19
N TRP A 685 -15.90 2.76 63.73
CA TRP A 685 -14.64 3.51 63.68
C TRP A 685 -13.98 3.44 62.31
N LEU A 686 -12.99 4.30 62.13
CA LEU A 686 -12.27 4.48 60.87
C LEU A 686 -10.81 4.05 61.02
N GLY A 687 -10.33 3.19 60.14
CA GLY A 687 -8.90 2.93 59.93
C GLY A 687 -8.38 3.73 58.74
N THR A 688 -7.30 4.48 58.93
CA THR A 688 -6.67 5.30 57.88
C THR A 688 -5.21 4.92 57.73
N ASP A 689 -4.80 4.49 56.53
CA ASP A 689 -3.41 4.14 56.25
C ASP A 689 -2.49 5.36 56.02
N SER A 690 -1.21 5.11 55.72
CA SER A 690 -0.21 6.15 55.51
C SER A 690 -0.41 6.97 54.23
N ASN A 691 -1.18 6.46 53.27
CA ASN A 691 -1.58 7.16 52.04
C ASN A 691 -2.94 7.86 52.19
N GLN A 692 -3.50 7.92 53.40
CA GLN A 692 -4.82 8.47 53.71
C GLN A 692 -6.00 7.69 53.11
N CYS A 693 -5.80 6.41 52.78
CA CYS A 693 -6.87 5.52 52.37
C CYS A 693 -7.66 5.10 53.62
N ILE A 694 -8.99 5.14 53.54
CA ILE A 694 -9.88 4.92 54.69
C ILE A 694 -10.67 3.62 54.57
N THR A 695 -10.86 2.93 55.69
CA THR A 695 -11.75 1.77 55.82
C THR A 695 -12.65 1.91 57.04
N HIS A 696 -13.93 1.63 56.89
CA HIS A 696 -14.89 1.59 58.00
C HIS A 696 -14.93 0.19 58.59
N PHE A 697 -14.99 0.11 59.91
CA PHE A 697 -15.21 -1.16 60.59
C PHE A 697 -16.06 -0.97 61.84
N ASP A 698 -16.91 -1.95 62.10
CA ASP A 698 -17.79 -1.97 63.26
C ASP A 698 -17.66 -3.29 64.03
N PHE A 699 -17.97 -3.23 65.32
CA PHE A 699 -18.11 -4.39 66.19
C PHE A 699 -19.06 -4.09 67.34
N GLU A 700 -19.58 -5.15 67.95
CA GLU A 700 -20.53 -5.06 69.06
C GLU A 700 -20.02 -5.84 70.28
N LEU A 701 -20.07 -5.19 71.45
CA LEU A 701 -19.89 -5.82 72.75
C LEU A 701 -21.24 -5.93 73.46
N ILE A 702 -21.57 -7.12 73.95
CA ILE A 702 -22.86 -7.41 74.60
C ILE A 702 -22.63 -7.81 76.05
N ALA A 703 -23.29 -7.16 77.01
CA ALA A 703 -23.30 -7.55 78.42
C ALA A 703 -24.58 -8.34 78.77
N PRO A 704 -24.57 -9.18 79.83
CA PRO A 704 -25.77 -9.84 80.32
C PRO A 704 -26.80 -8.84 80.89
N GLU A 705 -28.04 -9.30 81.11
CA GLU A 705 -29.10 -8.50 81.74
C GLU A 705 -28.72 -8.15 83.19
N GLU A 706 -29.06 -6.94 83.66
CA GLU A 706 -28.67 -6.44 84.99
C GLU A 706 -29.24 -7.31 86.12
N LEU A 707 -28.42 -7.68 87.11
CA LEU A 707 -28.85 -8.43 88.28
C LEU A 707 -29.67 -7.54 89.22
N ILE A 708 -30.97 -7.82 89.33
CA ILE A 708 -31.91 -7.07 90.15
C ILE A 708 -32.49 -8.00 91.21
N ALA A 709 -32.32 -7.64 92.48
CA ALA A 709 -33.01 -8.28 93.59
C ALA A 709 -34.04 -7.30 94.19
N SER A 710 -35.25 -7.79 94.46
CA SER A 710 -36.35 -7.01 95.02
C SER A 710 -36.90 -7.68 96.29
N LEU A 711 -37.22 -6.87 97.30
CA LEU A 711 -37.50 -7.35 98.66
C LEU A 711 -38.91 -6.93 99.12
N SER A 712 -39.63 -7.87 99.74
CA SER A 712 -40.90 -7.64 100.44
C SER A 712 -40.81 -8.11 101.89
N THR A 713 -41.36 -7.34 102.85
CA THR A 713 -41.23 -7.61 104.29
C THR A 713 -42.53 -7.37 105.06
N ASP A 714 -42.81 -8.23 106.04
CA ASP A 714 -43.91 -8.12 107.01
C ASP A 714 -43.39 -7.90 108.45
N ASP A 715 -44.12 -7.11 109.25
CA ASP A 715 -43.82 -6.85 110.67
C ASP A 715 -44.03 -8.10 111.56
N ILE A 716 -43.45 -8.08 112.76
CA ILE A 716 -43.59 -9.18 113.75
C ILE A 716 -44.98 -9.12 114.39
N ASP A 717 -45.80 -10.14 114.13
CA ASP A 717 -47.19 -10.24 114.62
C ASP A 717 -47.31 -10.97 115.99
N ASP A 718 -48.54 -11.12 116.49
CA ASP A 718 -48.83 -11.80 117.78
C ASP A 718 -48.40 -13.29 117.81
N SER A 719 -47.95 -13.88 116.70
CA SER A 719 -47.35 -15.22 116.63
C SER A 719 -45.84 -15.24 116.91
N GLY A 720 -45.21 -14.06 116.97
CA GLY A 720 -43.80 -13.88 117.36
C GLY A 720 -42.80 -13.84 116.21
N TYR A 721 -43.23 -13.76 114.94
CA TYR A 721 -42.35 -13.71 113.76
C TYR A 721 -42.87 -12.74 112.68
N GLY A 722 -41.96 -12.12 111.92
CA GLY A 722 -42.22 -11.45 110.63
C GLY A 722 -41.59 -12.23 109.46
N ILE A 723 -41.87 -11.86 108.20
CA ILE A 723 -41.33 -12.56 107.00
C ILE A 723 -40.60 -11.56 106.11
N ALA A 724 -39.44 -11.94 105.56
CA ALA A 724 -38.82 -11.27 104.42
C ALA A 724 -38.73 -12.22 103.21
N GLN A 725 -39.05 -11.71 102.02
CA GLN A 725 -39.10 -12.50 100.78
C GLN A 725 -38.46 -11.74 99.61
N LEU A 726 -37.67 -12.47 98.81
CA LEU A 726 -36.84 -11.96 97.73
C LEU A 726 -37.32 -12.47 96.36
N GLU A 727 -37.34 -11.58 95.37
CA GLU A 727 -37.53 -11.90 93.95
C GLU A 727 -36.32 -11.38 93.16
N ILE A 728 -35.62 -12.29 92.46
CA ILE A 728 -34.39 -12.01 91.70
C ILE A 728 -34.68 -12.15 90.21
N THR A 729 -34.25 -11.17 89.40
CA THR A 729 -34.35 -11.16 87.93
C THR A 729 -33.04 -10.66 87.31
N GLY A 730 -32.69 -11.13 86.10
CA GLY A 730 -31.44 -10.77 85.42
C GLY A 730 -30.19 -11.44 86.01
N GLY A 731 -29.00 -10.98 85.66
CA GLY A 731 -27.72 -11.64 85.98
C GLY A 731 -27.48 -12.91 85.16
N THR A 732 -26.36 -13.57 85.42
CA THR A 732 -25.91 -14.77 84.70
C THR A 732 -25.86 -15.99 85.62
N GLY A 733 -26.50 -17.09 85.21
CA GLY A 733 -26.36 -18.38 85.90
C GLY A 733 -27.12 -18.50 87.23
N ASN A 734 -26.55 -19.23 88.18
CA ASN A 734 -27.16 -19.46 89.50
C ASN A 734 -26.85 -18.31 90.47
N TYR A 735 -27.77 -18.05 91.41
CA TYR A 735 -27.60 -17.02 92.43
C TYR A 735 -27.16 -17.59 93.78
N THR A 736 -26.25 -16.90 94.44
CA THR A 736 -25.87 -17.08 95.84
C THR A 736 -26.56 -15.99 96.67
N ILE A 737 -27.36 -16.39 97.67
CA ILE A 737 -28.09 -15.46 98.54
C ILE A 737 -27.51 -15.55 99.95
N GLU A 738 -27.16 -14.42 100.54
CA GLU A 738 -26.69 -14.32 101.92
C GLU A 738 -27.49 -13.25 102.68
N TRP A 739 -28.20 -13.66 103.72
CA TRP A 739 -28.87 -12.73 104.63
C TRP A 739 -28.00 -12.39 105.82
N SER A 740 -28.24 -11.24 106.43
CA SER A 740 -27.60 -10.82 107.69
C SER A 740 -27.90 -11.75 108.88
N THR A 741 -28.91 -12.63 108.75
CA THR A 741 -29.24 -13.70 109.70
C THR A 741 -28.35 -14.94 109.54
N GLY A 742 -27.59 -15.05 108.44
CA GLY A 742 -26.83 -16.23 108.06
C GLY A 742 -27.61 -17.27 107.24
N GLU A 743 -28.88 -17.00 106.94
CA GLU A 743 -29.71 -17.84 106.07
C GLU A 743 -29.36 -17.60 104.59
N ASN A 744 -29.74 -18.53 103.71
CA ASN A 744 -29.41 -18.50 102.27
C ASN A 744 -30.59 -18.87 101.36
N THR A 745 -31.82 -18.74 101.87
CA THR A 745 -33.05 -19.02 101.12
C THR A 745 -33.71 -17.73 100.64
N PRO A 746 -34.47 -17.74 99.52
CA PRO A 746 -35.19 -16.55 99.04
C PRO A 746 -36.27 -16.01 99.99
N SER A 747 -36.57 -16.71 101.09
CA SER A 747 -37.48 -16.25 102.13
C SER A 747 -36.95 -16.67 103.49
N ILE A 748 -37.04 -15.76 104.46
CA ILE A 748 -36.60 -15.97 105.85
C ILE A 748 -37.66 -15.49 106.84
N LEU A 749 -37.66 -16.08 108.04
CA LEU A 749 -38.44 -15.61 109.18
C LEU A 749 -37.58 -14.67 110.04
N ILE A 750 -38.21 -13.61 110.55
CA ILE A 750 -37.56 -12.57 111.35
C ILE A 750 -38.15 -12.59 112.76
N GLU A 751 -37.37 -13.01 113.74
CA GLU A 751 -37.84 -13.22 115.12
C GLU A 751 -37.68 -11.96 116.00
N ASN A 752 -36.85 -11.00 115.58
CA ASN A 752 -36.52 -9.81 116.37
C ASN A 752 -36.61 -8.54 115.52
N THR A 753 -37.06 -7.45 116.13
CA THR A 753 -37.04 -6.14 115.47
C THR A 753 -35.60 -5.65 115.30
N GLY A 754 -35.26 -5.06 114.15
CA GLY A 754 -33.91 -4.59 113.85
C GLY A 754 -33.70 -4.34 112.37
N ASP A 755 -32.48 -3.93 112.01
CA ASP A 755 -32.04 -3.74 110.63
C ASP A 755 -31.40 -5.03 110.10
N TYR A 756 -31.80 -5.44 108.89
CA TYR A 756 -31.36 -6.64 108.19
C TYR A 756 -30.83 -6.27 106.80
N TRP A 757 -30.00 -7.13 106.22
CA TRP A 757 -29.53 -7.00 104.84
C TRP A 757 -29.55 -8.34 104.11
N VAL A 758 -29.62 -8.29 102.78
CA VAL A 758 -29.46 -9.44 101.90
C VAL A 758 -28.55 -9.08 100.74
N SER A 759 -27.55 -9.92 100.49
CA SER A 759 -26.70 -9.88 99.31
C SER A 759 -27.09 -10.99 98.36
N VAL A 760 -27.14 -10.67 97.07
CA VAL A 760 -27.35 -11.63 95.99
C VAL A 760 -26.19 -11.48 95.02
N GLU A 761 -25.48 -12.58 94.75
CA GLU A 761 -24.38 -12.66 93.80
C GLU A 761 -24.71 -13.69 92.71
N ASP A 762 -24.44 -13.39 91.45
CA ASP A 762 -24.61 -14.34 90.33
C ASP A 762 -23.36 -15.20 90.05
N GLU A 763 -23.40 -16.07 89.03
CA GLU A 763 -22.28 -16.98 88.71
C GLU A 763 -21.04 -16.25 88.17
N ASN A 764 -21.22 -15.03 87.64
CA ASN A 764 -20.14 -14.17 87.16
C ASN A 764 -19.59 -13.24 88.27
N GLN A 765 -20.00 -13.43 89.53
CA GLN A 765 -19.67 -12.59 90.69
C GLN A 765 -20.20 -11.15 90.58
N CYS A 766 -21.27 -10.93 89.80
CA CYS A 766 -21.99 -9.67 89.83
C CYS A 766 -22.87 -9.66 91.10
N ASP A 767 -22.74 -8.66 91.98
CA ASP A 767 -23.43 -8.62 93.27
C ASP A 767 -24.39 -7.44 93.43
N THR A 768 -25.41 -7.63 94.26
CA THR A 768 -26.31 -6.56 94.71
C THR A 768 -26.64 -6.73 96.19
N LEU A 769 -26.82 -5.62 96.91
CA LEU A 769 -27.04 -5.59 98.36
C LEU A 769 -28.24 -4.72 98.71
N ILE A 770 -29.19 -5.29 99.45
CA ILE A 770 -30.41 -4.60 99.93
C ILE A 770 -30.38 -4.55 101.46
N GLN A 771 -30.69 -3.39 102.06
CA GLN A 771 -30.82 -3.19 103.51
C GLN A 771 -32.25 -2.75 103.87
N PHE A 772 -32.81 -3.25 104.99
CA PHE A 772 -34.19 -3.01 105.43
C PHE A 772 -34.36 -3.18 106.95
N GLY A 773 -35.52 -2.80 107.54
CA GLY A 773 -35.78 -2.96 108.99
C GLY A 773 -37.21 -3.41 109.34
N VAL A 774 -37.38 -4.09 110.50
CA VAL A 774 -38.65 -4.74 110.94
C VAL A 774 -39.06 -4.30 112.36
N THR A 775 -40.36 -4.06 112.64
CA THR A 775 -40.89 -3.52 113.93
C THR A 775 -42.04 -4.35 114.57
N ALA A 776 -42.46 -4.03 115.82
CA ALA A 776 -43.51 -4.76 116.60
C ALA A 776 -44.70 -3.85 117.00
N THR A 777 -45.93 -4.40 117.12
CA THR A 777 -47.20 -3.63 117.27
C THR A 777 -47.83 -3.68 118.69
N GLU A 778 -48.27 -2.55 119.30
CA GLU A 778 -49.02 -2.48 120.58
C GLU A 778 -50.56 -2.28 120.39
N ASN A 779 -51.38 -2.92 121.25
CA ASN A 779 -52.85 -2.92 121.23
C ASN A 779 -53.45 -2.24 122.50
N LEU A 780 -54.36 -1.25 122.35
CA LEU A 780 -54.71 -0.24 123.38
C LEU A 780 -56.22 -0.18 123.79
N GLU A 781 -56.89 -1.31 124.03
CA GLU A 781 -58.33 -1.35 124.40
C GLU A 781 -58.68 -1.58 125.90
N SER A 782 -57.73 -1.60 126.85
CA SER A 782 -58.06 -1.92 128.27
C SER A 782 -57.98 -0.76 129.29
N MET A 783 -57.67 0.48 128.90
CA MET A 783 -57.59 1.61 129.84
C MET A 783 -58.93 2.32 130.07
N ARG A 784 -59.65 1.94 131.14
CA ARG A 784 -60.93 2.57 131.52
C ARG A 784 -60.75 3.63 132.59
N ILE A 785 -61.21 4.86 132.30
CA ILE A 785 -61.35 5.97 133.25
C ILE A 785 -62.36 5.57 134.34
N LEU A 786 -62.04 5.76 135.62
CA LEU A 786 -62.98 5.57 136.74
C LEU A 786 -63.26 6.91 137.44
N ALA A 787 -64.52 7.18 137.78
CA ALA A 787 -64.94 8.43 138.43
C ALA A 787 -65.79 8.09 139.67
N TYR A 788 -65.37 8.54 140.86
CA TYR A 788 -65.99 8.22 142.15
C TYR A 788 -66.04 9.43 143.12
N PRO A 789 -67.09 9.53 143.95
CA PRO A 789 -68.39 8.90 143.75
C PRO A 789 -69.02 9.41 142.44
N ASN A 790 -69.87 8.60 141.82
CA ASN A 790 -70.75 9.05 140.73
C ASN A 790 -71.31 10.43 141.13
N PRO A 791 -71.10 11.54 140.40
CA PRO A 791 -71.03 12.86 141.03
C PRO A 791 -72.38 13.30 141.63
N PHE A 792 -72.62 12.94 142.88
CA PHE A 792 -73.79 13.30 143.68
C PHE A 792 -73.51 14.55 144.54
N GLY A 793 -72.38 15.23 144.31
CA GLY A 793 -71.95 16.43 145.03
C GLY A 793 -71.12 17.36 144.15
N GLU A 794 -70.71 18.50 144.69
CA GLU A 794 -70.03 19.57 143.94
C GLU A 794 -68.66 19.15 143.35
N CYS A 795 -68.09 18.02 143.78
CA CYS A 795 -66.83 17.49 143.28
C CYS A 795 -66.84 15.96 143.11
N PHE A 796 -66.06 15.45 142.16
CA PHE A 796 -65.78 14.01 142.00
C PHE A 796 -64.30 13.74 141.85
N THR A 797 -63.86 12.52 142.18
CA THR A 797 -62.48 12.06 142.02
C THR A 797 -62.35 11.25 140.74
N LEU A 798 -61.35 11.56 139.94
CA LEU A 798 -61.00 10.81 138.74
C LEU A 798 -59.73 10.00 138.98
N ASP A 799 -59.83 8.69 138.76
CA ASP A 799 -58.68 7.79 138.77
C ASP A 799 -58.30 7.43 137.33
N TYR A 800 -57.04 7.68 137.00
CA TYR A 800 -56.44 7.40 135.70
C TYR A 800 -55.08 6.72 135.95
N PRO A 801 -54.83 5.54 135.36
CA PRO A 801 -53.66 4.72 135.71
C PRO A 801 -52.33 5.20 135.11
N GLY A 802 -52.32 6.24 134.27
CA GLY A 802 -51.08 6.81 133.74
C GLY A 802 -50.48 7.87 134.67
N SER A 803 -49.15 7.98 134.69
CA SER A 803 -48.43 9.03 135.43
C SER A 803 -48.48 10.37 134.69
N GLY A 804 -48.56 11.47 135.45
CA GLY A 804 -48.23 12.81 134.93
C GLY A 804 -49.40 13.78 134.78
N ILE A 805 -49.13 14.95 134.16
CA ILE A 805 -50.08 16.05 134.09
C ILE A 805 -51.17 15.74 133.06
N ILE A 806 -52.41 15.51 133.52
CA ILE A 806 -53.57 15.23 132.67
C ILE A 806 -54.43 16.48 132.44
N GLU A 807 -54.88 16.68 131.20
CA GLU A 807 -55.87 17.71 130.86
C GLU A 807 -57.26 17.07 130.80
N ILE A 808 -58.20 17.60 131.58
CA ILE A 808 -59.56 17.08 131.65
C ILE A 808 -60.52 18.12 131.10
N GLU A 809 -61.42 17.68 130.23
CA GLU A 809 -62.53 18.46 129.69
C GLU A 809 -63.86 17.77 129.99
N ILE A 810 -64.84 18.53 130.46
CA ILE A 810 -66.21 18.06 130.68
C ILE A 810 -67.13 18.81 129.74
N TYR A 811 -67.83 18.08 128.88
CA TYR A 811 -68.80 18.63 127.95
C TYR A 811 -70.21 18.25 128.38
N ASP A 812 -71.16 19.19 128.23
CA ASP A 812 -72.57 18.83 128.32
C ASP A 812 -73.06 18.08 127.06
N ARG A 813 -74.31 17.63 127.08
CA ARG A 813 -74.94 16.94 125.95
C ARG A 813 -75.06 17.78 124.67
N LEU A 814 -74.88 19.10 124.73
CA LEU A 814 -74.86 19.98 123.56
C LEU A 814 -73.44 20.17 123.03
N GLY A 815 -72.43 19.50 123.62
CA GLY A 815 -71.04 19.61 123.24
C GLY A 815 -70.37 20.89 123.71
N MET A 816 -70.98 21.63 124.65
CA MET A 816 -70.33 22.81 125.24
C MET A 816 -69.44 22.41 126.42
N CYS A 817 -68.19 22.87 126.41
CA CYS A 817 -67.23 22.61 127.48
C CYS A 817 -67.65 23.36 128.75
N ARG A 818 -68.00 22.62 129.80
CA ARG A 818 -68.40 23.15 131.11
C ARG A 818 -67.24 23.26 132.09
N HIS A 819 -66.21 22.42 131.93
CA HIS A 819 -65.02 22.47 132.76
C HIS A 819 -63.82 22.04 131.94
N LYS A 820 -62.70 22.76 132.08
CA LYS A 820 -61.42 22.40 131.49
C LYS A 820 -60.31 22.78 132.45
N ALA A 821 -59.53 21.81 132.90
CA ALA A 821 -58.42 22.04 133.81
C ALA A 821 -57.32 21.00 133.62
N LYS A 822 -56.10 21.38 133.97
CA LYS A 822 -54.95 20.47 134.06
C LYS A 822 -54.72 20.09 135.51
N TYR A 823 -54.42 18.81 135.73
CA TYR A 823 -54.13 18.25 137.04
C TYR A 823 -52.78 17.53 136.97
N GLU A 824 -51.92 17.73 137.96
CA GLU A 824 -50.53 17.27 137.89
C GLU A 824 -50.35 15.76 138.18
N SER A 825 -51.36 15.11 138.76
CA SER A 825 -51.33 13.68 139.08
C SER A 825 -52.73 13.11 139.36
N THR A 826 -52.85 11.78 139.41
CA THR A 826 -54.08 11.03 139.72
C THR A 826 -53.92 10.22 141.01
N PRO A 827 -54.99 10.04 141.82
CA PRO A 827 -56.37 10.46 141.57
C PRO A 827 -56.59 11.98 141.74
N ALA A 828 -57.26 12.61 140.78
CA ALA A 828 -57.49 14.06 140.75
C ALA A 828 -58.90 14.41 141.24
N VAL A 829 -59.03 15.37 142.18
CA VAL A 829 -60.33 15.89 142.64
C VAL A 829 -60.76 17.05 141.76
N ILE A 830 -61.94 16.92 141.17
CA ILE A 830 -62.49 17.84 140.18
C ILE A 830 -63.74 18.49 140.75
N CYS A 831 -63.69 19.80 140.96
CA CYS A 831 -64.81 20.63 141.44
C CYS A 831 -65.17 21.68 140.37
N PRO A 832 -66.17 21.42 139.51
CA PRO A 832 -66.60 22.40 138.52
C PRO A 832 -67.16 23.67 139.20
N PRO A 833 -66.78 24.89 138.77
CA PRO A 833 -67.03 26.12 139.52
C PRO A 833 -68.50 26.61 139.62
N HIS A 834 -69.48 25.93 139.02
CA HIS A 834 -70.92 26.24 139.18
C HIS A 834 -71.76 24.96 138.99
N HIS A 835 -72.80 24.78 139.84
CA HIS A 835 -73.71 23.63 139.89
C HIS A 835 -74.06 23.06 138.50
N LEU A 836 -73.46 21.93 138.14
CA LEU A 836 -73.79 21.23 136.89
C LEU A 836 -75.19 20.61 137.03
N PRO A 837 -76.16 20.97 136.18
CA PRO A 837 -77.50 20.40 136.27
C PRO A 837 -77.51 18.89 135.97
N ASN A 838 -78.51 18.18 136.51
CA ASN A 838 -78.69 16.74 136.27
C ASN A 838 -78.74 16.43 134.77
N GLY A 839 -77.98 15.44 134.34
CA GLY A 839 -77.78 15.13 132.92
C GLY A 839 -76.57 14.23 132.66
N VAL A 840 -76.43 13.83 131.39
CA VAL A 840 -75.24 13.08 130.93
C VAL A 840 -74.19 14.07 130.45
N TYR A 841 -72.95 13.86 130.89
CA TYR A 841 -71.78 14.63 130.52
C TYR A 841 -70.75 13.72 129.86
N HIS A 842 -70.02 14.29 128.89
CA HIS A 842 -68.93 13.62 128.21
C HIS A 842 -67.61 14.11 128.79
N LEU A 843 -66.91 13.22 129.47
CA LEU A 843 -65.63 13.50 130.09
C LEU A 843 -64.51 13.03 129.17
N ARG A 844 -63.56 13.93 128.88
CA ARG A 844 -62.36 13.65 128.09
C ARG A 844 -61.13 13.86 128.95
N VAL A 845 -60.20 12.90 128.92
CA VAL A 845 -58.91 12.99 129.62
C VAL A 845 -57.83 12.85 128.57
N LYS A 846 -56.93 13.82 128.49
CA LYS A 846 -55.76 13.79 127.62
C LYS A 846 -54.56 13.23 128.39
N SER A 847 -53.91 12.19 127.86
CA SER A 847 -52.66 11.67 128.39
C SER A 847 -51.48 12.61 128.10
N GLU A 848 -50.34 12.44 128.78
CA GLU A 848 -49.11 13.20 128.50
C GLU A 848 -48.62 13.00 127.06
N LYS A 849 -48.89 11.83 126.44
CA LYS A 849 -48.57 11.55 125.03
C LYS A 849 -49.54 12.23 124.05
N GLY A 850 -50.54 12.95 124.55
CA GLY A 850 -51.46 13.75 123.75
C GLY A 850 -52.71 13.02 123.26
N GLU A 851 -52.93 11.77 123.69
CA GLU A 851 -54.07 10.95 123.30
C GLU A 851 -55.30 11.21 124.17
N TRP A 852 -56.50 11.13 123.58
CA TRP A 852 -57.76 11.42 124.28
C TRP A 852 -58.52 10.14 124.63
N LEU A 853 -58.77 9.95 125.92
CA LEU A 853 -59.68 8.93 126.44
C LEU A 853 -61.01 9.58 126.81
N ASN A 854 -62.12 8.93 126.46
CA ASN A 854 -63.46 9.48 126.61
C ASN A 854 -64.33 8.58 127.50
N LYS A 855 -65.17 9.18 128.35
CA LYS A 855 -66.16 8.47 129.17
C LYS A 855 -67.44 9.29 129.35
N MET A 856 -68.58 8.65 129.17
CA MET A 856 -69.89 9.22 129.50
C MET A 856 -70.20 9.00 130.99
N VAL A 857 -70.67 10.04 131.67
CA VAL A 857 -71.09 10.00 133.08
C VAL A 857 -72.48 10.63 133.21
N ARG A 858 -73.34 10.10 134.07
CA ARG A 858 -74.73 10.58 134.23
C ARG A 858 -74.98 11.05 135.66
N LEU A 859 -75.37 12.32 135.79
CA LEU A 859 -75.87 12.95 137.02
C LEU A 859 -77.38 12.78 137.07
N ASN A 860 -77.92 12.12 138.10
CA ASN A 860 -79.35 11.99 138.38
C ASN A 860 -79.62 12.61 139.76
N GLU A 861 -80.86 13.10 139.95
CA GLU A 861 -81.32 13.98 141.06
C GLU A 861 -80.57 13.97 142.40
#